data_AF-A0A6G8I405-F1
#
_entry.id   AF-A0A6G8I405-F1
#
_cell.length_a   1.000
_cell.length_b   1.000
_cell.length_c   1.000
_cell.angle_alpha   90.00
_cell.angle_beta   90.00
_cell.angle_gamma   90.00
#
_symmetry.space_group_name_H-M   'P 1'
#
loop_
_entity.id
_entity.type
_entity.pdbx_description
1 polymer ?
#
loop_
_entity_poly.entity_id
_entity_poly.type
_entity_poly.pdbx_seq_one_letter_code
_entity_poly.pdbx_strand_id
1 'polypeptide(L)'
;MTPVYFSDCLTAQLEFLGKTQDHGTLLVADENDVIVAAAENAGDWLGPNAKEMLGRPWMALFPQIHPPSSLSSFEAIGLSGIHLHPVRINNRSLIMARHRTGNNVVVEFEAESETNAFGRDRGAILAACLSQMGRTDSEQAAAECLMRFIAMVTGFDRVMLLQFLPNWHGKVIAETLKSGISGYLNHHFPANDIPENARRLYTRKLQRLIADAHAETIHILSTRPEPVDLTYAELRAVHPVHIQYMKNMNVTTSFSVSIVIGDSLWGLIPCHNLTGKRLSFADRQLCEHLSRIAGLHMSGLAQLRHAKERHTHLLMRRQLRQDIQTNGANGPTFQRQLQQIRETFVADGAWMRYQERDFFDGAVPNTPTRATLLNWLAAQTPGPVIARHELDDNLKENEELRKTASGLLRIELNRNEFLILMRKEQSSQMEWAGVPQETAHPNDPKAGLTPRTSFETWRQLVQGISTPWSASELESALRLRTSLNEVFEFLELEQQSLTDALTGLGNRNQLNRTLNGVITQYEQTGGRMAAVMIDLDDFKPVNDQYGHSVGDEVLIKLAQRMKALLRDTDVLVRLGGDEFAIVLTRVRAVGDPERLADRLLNSISEPVLLDNGEKVRLTASIGAALYPDHARTATDLLHRADLAMYAVKRRNRCGFELYDRTVSYTASRNTPEPPR
;
A
#
# COMPACT_ATOMS: atom_id res chain seq x y z
N MET A 1 -6.37 -12.24 42.53
CA MET A 1 -7.83 -11.99 42.66
C MET A 1 -8.55 -13.01 41.80
N THR A 2 -9.63 -13.60 42.30
CA THR A 2 -10.47 -14.52 41.54
C THR A 2 -11.19 -13.75 40.41
N PRO A 3 -11.18 -14.23 39.16
CA PRO A 3 -11.84 -13.53 38.06
C PRO A 3 -13.36 -13.46 38.26
N VAL A 4 -13.96 -12.29 38.03
CA VAL A 4 -15.41 -12.07 38.08
C VAL A 4 -15.98 -12.11 36.66
N TYR A 5 -17.01 -12.92 36.44
CA TYR A 5 -17.59 -13.19 35.13
C TYR A 5 -18.91 -12.42 34.90
N PHE A 6 -19.05 -11.81 33.72
CA PHE A 6 -20.24 -11.04 33.34
C PHE A 6 -20.85 -11.56 32.03
N SER A 7 -21.86 -12.44 32.13
CA SER A 7 -22.49 -13.15 31.00
C SER A 7 -23.18 -12.28 29.96
N ASP A 8 -23.56 -11.05 30.31
CA ASP A 8 -24.39 -10.15 29.51
C ASP A 8 -23.61 -9.04 28.80
N CYS A 9 -22.34 -8.81 29.13
CA CYS A 9 -21.61 -7.62 28.68
C CYS A 9 -21.63 -7.39 27.16
N LEU A 10 -21.49 -8.45 26.35
CA LEU A 10 -21.46 -8.36 24.88
C LEU A 10 -22.84 -8.09 24.28
N THR A 11 -23.92 -8.48 24.96
CA THR A 11 -25.31 -8.33 24.49
C THR A 11 -26.04 -7.18 25.17
N ALA A 12 -25.47 -6.61 26.24
CA ALA A 12 -26.04 -5.50 26.98
C ALA A 12 -26.26 -4.28 26.08
N GLN A 13 -27.46 -3.71 26.15
CA GLN A 13 -27.78 -2.43 25.55
C GLN A 13 -27.38 -1.32 26.53
N LEU A 14 -26.15 -0.84 26.38
CA LEU A 14 -25.50 0.07 27.33
C LEU A 14 -26.22 1.42 27.49
N GLU A 15 -27.02 1.81 26.49
CA GLU A 15 -27.89 2.98 26.44
C GLU A 15 -29.16 2.85 27.29
N PHE A 16 -29.57 1.64 27.67
CA PHE A 16 -30.86 1.34 28.34
C PHE A 16 -30.70 0.76 29.77
N LEU A 17 -29.59 1.04 30.46
CA LEU A 17 -29.33 0.47 31.79
C LEU A 17 -30.30 0.92 32.90
N GLY A 18 -31.10 1.98 32.65
CA GLY A 18 -32.09 2.47 33.61
C GLY A 18 -31.49 3.06 34.91
N LYS A 19 -30.21 3.44 34.88
CA LYS A 19 -29.49 4.01 36.01
C LYS A 19 -28.59 5.17 35.59
N THR A 20 -28.29 6.05 36.54
CA THR A 20 -27.32 7.14 36.42
C THR A 20 -26.18 7.00 37.44
N GLN A 21 -25.13 7.78 37.25
CA GLN A 21 -24.13 8.08 38.27
C GLN A 21 -24.69 9.09 39.27
N ASP A 22 -24.07 9.19 40.45
CA ASP A 22 -24.55 9.96 41.61
C ASP A 22 -24.09 11.43 41.65
N HIS A 23 -23.09 11.81 40.85
CA HIS A 23 -22.53 13.18 40.80
C HIS A 23 -23.44 14.23 40.16
N GLY A 24 -24.67 13.85 39.80
CA GLY A 24 -25.70 14.72 39.27
C GLY A 24 -27.07 14.07 39.41
N THR A 25 -28.07 14.69 38.78
CA THR A 25 -29.40 14.11 38.65
C THR A 25 -29.98 14.34 37.26
N LEU A 26 -31.04 13.61 36.92
CA LEU A 26 -31.62 13.59 35.58
C LEU A 26 -33.15 13.55 35.65
N LEU A 27 -33.79 14.31 34.77
CA LEU A 27 -35.22 14.26 34.46
C LEU A 27 -35.42 13.96 32.97
N VAL A 28 -36.54 13.33 32.64
CA VAL A 28 -36.98 13.10 31.26
C VAL A 28 -38.38 13.66 31.12
N ALA A 29 -38.55 14.58 30.18
CA ALA A 29 -39.84 15.12 29.80
C ALA A 29 -40.27 14.59 28.42
N ASP A 30 -41.57 14.45 28.20
CA ASP A 30 -42.10 14.15 26.87
C ASP A 30 -42.33 15.42 26.03
N GLU A 31 -42.90 15.26 24.84
CA GLU A 31 -43.20 16.36 23.91
C GLU A 31 -44.16 17.42 24.46
N ASN A 32 -44.93 17.09 25.50
CA ASN A 32 -45.85 18.01 26.18
C ASN A 32 -45.26 18.58 27.48
N ASP A 33 -43.94 18.42 27.67
CA ASP A 33 -43.21 18.83 28.87
C ASP A 33 -43.72 18.18 30.16
N VAL A 34 -44.32 16.98 30.09
CA VAL A 34 -44.67 16.20 31.27
C VAL A 34 -43.46 15.37 31.68
N ILE A 35 -43.11 15.38 32.96
CA ILE A 35 -41.98 14.58 33.48
C ILE A 35 -42.39 13.11 33.52
N VAL A 36 -41.81 12.31 32.63
CA VAL A 36 -42.12 10.88 32.48
C VAL A 36 -41.12 9.97 33.18
N ALA A 37 -39.90 10.45 33.42
CA ALA A 37 -38.91 9.76 34.23
C ALA A 37 -38.04 10.71 35.06
N ALA A 38 -37.53 10.25 36.20
CA ALA A 38 -36.68 11.01 37.10
C ALA A 38 -35.70 10.07 37.84
N ALA A 39 -34.45 10.49 38.01
CA ALA A 39 -33.50 9.79 38.88
C ALA A 39 -33.98 9.84 40.34
N GLU A 40 -33.80 8.76 41.11
CA GLU A 40 -34.27 8.67 42.51
C GLU A 40 -33.72 9.79 43.39
N ASN A 41 -32.49 10.24 43.13
CA ASN A 41 -31.83 11.31 43.87
C ASN A 41 -32.32 12.73 43.49
N ALA A 42 -33.27 12.89 42.57
CA ALA A 42 -33.67 14.20 42.06
C ALA A 42 -34.13 15.17 43.16
N GLY A 43 -34.73 14.67 44.25
CA GLY A 43 -35.13 15.51 45.38
C GLY A 43 -33.97 16.20 46.08
N ASP A 44 -32.84 15.50 46.27
CA ASP A 44 -31.67 16.06 46.93
C ASP A 44 -31.07 17.23 46.13
N TRP A 45 -31.24 17.19 44.80
CA TRP A 45 -30.69 18.17 43.88
C TRP A 45 -31.66 19.32 43.56
N LEU A 46 -32.94 19.01 43.38
CA LEU A 46 -33.93 19.91 42.79
C LEU A 46 -35.04 20.33 43.77
N GLY A 47 -35.17 19.66 44.92
CA GLY A 47 -36.15 19.94 45.97
C GLY A 47 -37.26 18.88 46.07
N PRO A 48 -38.21 18.81 45.13
CA PRO A 48 -39.31 17.83 45.19
C PRO A 48 -38.82 16.38 45.01
N ASN A 49 -39.45 15.39 45.64
CA ASN A 49 -39.01 14.00 45.48
C ASN A 49 -39.28 13.50 44.04
N ALA A 50 -38.43 12.60 43.52
CA ALA A 50 -38.59 12.00 42.19
C ALA A 50 -40.02 11.49 41.93
N LYS A 51 -40.63 10.78 42.90
CA LYS A 51 -42.01 10.26 42.76
C LYS A 51 -43.07 11.35 42.67
N GLU A 52 -42.85 12.50 43.29
CA GLU A 52 -43.75 13.66 43.26
C GLU A 52 -43.63 14.43 41.94
N MET A 53 -42.49 14.31 41.26
CA MET A 53 -42.25 14.93 39.96
C MET A 53 -42.93 14.17 38.81
N LEU A 54 -42.99 12.85 38.90
CA LEU A 54 -43.52 11.98 37.84
C LEU A 54 -44.97 12.31 37.49
N GLY A 55 -45.26 12.40 36.19
CA GLY A 55 -46.58 12.73 35.64
C GLY A 55 -46.99 14.19 35.78
N ARG A 56 -46.12 15.07 36.31
CA ARG A 56 -46.43 16.49 36.45
C ARG A 56 -45.86 17.30 35.28
N PRO A 57 -46.55 18.38 34.85
CA PRO A 57 -46.01 19.33 33.89
C PRO A 57 -44.77 20.04 34.44
N TRP A 58 -43.75 20.22 33.60
CA TRP A 58 -42.49 20.88 33.94
C TRP A 58 -42.70 22.24 34.61
N MET A 59 -43.55 23.08 34.00
CA MET A 59 -43.82 24.45 34.47
C MET A 59 -44.50 24.50 35.84
N ALA A 60 -45.11 23.41 36.30
CA ALA A 60 -45.69 23.34 37.65
C ALA A 60 -44.61 23.19 38.73
N LEU A 61 -43.45 22.64 38.39
CA LEU A 61 -42.35 22.35 39.31
C LEU A 61 -41.19 23.34 39.15
N PHE A 62 -40.91 23.77 37.93
CA PHE A 62 -39.79 24.64 37.59
C PHE A 62 -40.24 25.85 36.74
N PRO A 63 -41.18 26.70 37.21
CA PRO A 63 -41.68 27.84 36.44
C PRO A 63 -40.60 28.87 36.05
N GLN A 64 -39.47 28.86 36.77
CA GLN A 64 -38.32 29.71 36.52
C GLN A 64 -37.40 29.21 35.38
N ILE A 65 -37.66 28.02 34.83
CA ILE A 65 -36.85 27.41 33.77
C ILE A 65 -37.73 27.16 32.56
N HIS A 66 -37.30 27.62 31.39
CA HIS A 66 -38.03 27.37 30.15
C HIS A 66 -38.29 25.87 29.95
N PRO A 67 -39.46 25.51 29.38
CA PRO A 67 -39.81 24.10 29.17
C PRO A 67 -38.76 23.35 28.34
N PRO A 68 -38.48 22.08 28.64
CA PRO A 68 -37.49 21.28 27.91
C PRO A 68 -37.78 21.17 26.40
N SER A 69 -39.05 21.09 26.00
CA SER A 69 -39.47 21.02 24.61
C SER A 69 -39.16 22.29 23.81
N SER A 70 -38.98 23.44 24.48
CA SER A 70 -38.75 24.72 23.82
C SER A 70 -37.51 24.69 22.93
N LEU A 71 -37.70 24.99 21.64
CA LEU A 71 -36.59 25.05 20.68
C LEU A 71 -35.62 26.14 21.12
N SER A 72 -34.35 25.77 21.32
CA SER A 72 -33.30 26.78 21.39
C SER A 72 -33.19 27.45 20.02
N SER A 73 -32.69 28.69 19.95
CA SER A 73 -32.43 29.36 18.65
C SER A 73 -31.46 28.56 17.77
N PHE A 74 -30.65 27.68 18.36
CA PHE A 74 -29.72 26.78 17.67
C PHE A 74 -30.43 25.54 17.11
N GLU A 75 -31.33 24.92 17.89
CA GLU A 75 -32.18 23.81 17.41
C GLU A 75 -33.07 24.27 16.25
N ALA A 76 -33.56 25.51 16.30
CA ALA A 76 -34.39 26.11 15.24
C ALA A 76 -33.67 26.25 13.89
N ILE A 77 -32.33 26.27 13.87
CA ILE A 77 -31.51 26.30 12.65
C ILE A 77 -30.84 24.95 12.35
N GLY A 78 -31.33 23.87 12.97
CA GLY A 78 -30.88 22.50 12.69
C GLY A 78 -29.57 22.08 13.36
N LEU A 79 -29.08 22.85 14.33
CA LEU A 79 -27.90 22.46 15.12
C LEU A 79 -28.34 21.58 16.30
N SER A 80 -28.16 20.27 16.17
CA SER A 80 -28.32 19.31 17.26
C SER A 80 -27.12 19.36 18.21
N GLY A 81 -27.35 19.52 19.52
CA GLY A 81 -26.27 19.48 20.52
C GLY A 81 -26.76 19.54 21.96
N ILE A 82 -25.84 19.30 22.90
CA ILE A 82 -26.09 19.50 24.33
C ILE A 82 -26.06 21.00 24.63
N HIS A 83 -27.16 21.55 25.12
CA HIS A 83 -27.25 22.96 25.51
C HIS A 83 -27.04 23.13 27.01
N LEU A 84 -26.11 24.00 27.39
CA LEU A 84 -25.75 24.27 28.79
C LEU A 84 -26.39 25.57 29.26
N HIS A 85 -27.09 25.51 30.40
CA HIS A 85 -27.73 26.66 31.02
C HIS A 85 -27.40 26.70 32.52
N PRO A 86 -26.83 27.79 33.05
CA PRO A 86 -26.72 27.94 34.49
C PRO A 86 -28.12 28.13 35.08
N VAL A 87 -28.42 27.38 36.13
CA VAL A 87 -29.70 27.44 36.83
C VAL A 87 -29.47 27.46 38.33
N ARG A 88 -30.37 28.11 39.07
CA ARG A 88 -30.36 28.11 40.53
C ARG A 88 -31.64 27.44 41.03
N ILE A 89 -31.49 26.26 41.63
CA ILE A 89 -32.60 25.42 42.10
C ILE A 89 -32.19 24.85 43.45
N ASN A 90 -33.13 24.75 44.39
CA ASN A 90 -32.90 24.17 45.72
C ASN A 90 -31.67 24.76 46.44
N ASN A 91 -31.49 26.09 46.33
CA ASN A 91 -30.33 26.84 46.85
C ASN A 91 -28.96 26.40 46.31
N ARG A 92 -28.90 25.66 45.20
CA ARG A 92 -27.68 25.24 44.53
C ARG A 92 -27.50 25.98 43.20
N SER A 93 -26.26 26.30 42.86
CA SER A 93 -25.88 26.68 41.50
C SER A 93 -25.57 25.41 40.71
N LEU A 94 -26.36 25.16 39.66
CA LEU A 94 -26.26 23.97 38.83
C LEU A 94 -26.04 24.37 37.37
N ILE A 95 -25.42 23.47 36.61
CA ILE A 95 -25.43 23.50 35.15
C ILE A 95 -26.46 22.49 34.68
N MET A 96 -27.45 22.99 33.94
CA MET A 96 -28.46 22.20 33.26
C MET A 96 -27.99 21.90 31.83
N ALA A 97 -27.92 20.62 31.48
CA ALA A 97 -27.63 20.13 30.15
C ALA A 97 -28.88 19.50 29.54
N ARG A 98 -29.23 19.85 28.30
CA ARG A 98 -30.45 19.36 27.63
C ARG A 98 -30.14 18.75 26.28
N HIS A 99 -30.75 17.61 25.98
CA HIS A 99 -30.69 16.96 24.67
C HIS A 99 -31.97 16.14 24.38
N ARG A 100 -32.24 15.86 23.11
CA ARG A 100 -33.41 15.06 22.68
C ARG A 100 -33.02 13.62 22.38
N THR A 101 -33.93 12.70 22.73
CA THR A 101 -33.82 11.29 22.39
C THR A 101 -35.20 10.74 22.03
N GLY A 102 -35.43 10.47 20.74
CA GLY A 102 -36.77 10.17 20.22
C GLY A 102 -37.74 11.33 20.50
N ASN A 103 -38.90 11.02 21.07
CA ASN A 103 -39.91 12.02 21.44
C ASN A 103 -39.72 12.59 22.86
N ASN A 104 -38.62 12.26 23.53
CA ASN A 104 -38.33 12.72 24.87
C ASN A 104 -37.20 13.75 24.88
N VAL A 105 -37.23 14.63 25.88
CA VAL A 105 -36.14 15.55 26.22
C VAL A 105 -35.52 15.10 27.53
N VAL A 106 -34.23 14.78 27.49
CA VAL A 106 -33.45 14.44 28.68
C VAL A 106 -32.80 15.72 29.20
N VAL A 107 -32.98 15.98 30.49
CA VAL A 107 -32.44 17.14 31.19
C VAL A 107 -31.57 16.66 32.34
N GLU A 108 -30.29 17.01 32.31
CA GLU A 108 -29.28 16.61 33.27
C GLU A 108 -28.84 17.81 34.09
N PHE A 109 -28.59 17.60 35.37
CA PHE A 109 -28.13 18.63 36.28
C PHE A 109 -26.87 18.17 36.99
N GLU A 110 -25.83 18.99 36.93
CA GLU A 110 -24.62 18.81 37.72
C GLU A 110 -24.31 20.08 38.50
N ALA A 111 -23.58 19.95 39.60
CA ALA A 111 -23.12 21.11 40.36
C ALA A 111 -22.18 21.96 39.50
N GLU A 112 -22.31 23.28 39.58
CA GLU A 112 -21.32 24.16 39.00
C GLU A 112 -19.97 23.91 39.70
N SER A 113 -18.94 23.57 38.92
CA SER A 113 -17.61 23.31 39.46
C SER A 113 -17.00 24.61 40.00
N GLU A 114 -16.39 24.57 41.20
CA GLU A 114 -15.68 25.69 41.83
C GLU A 114 -14.55 26.26 40.95
N THR A 115 -14.06 25.48 39.99
CA THR A 115 -13.26 26.00 38.87
C THR A 115 -14.17 26.86 37.99
N ASN A 116 -14.30 28.14 38.36
CA ASN A 116 -15.05 29.17 37.63
C ASN A 116 -15.28 28.77 36.17
N ALA A 117 -16.54 28.55 35.80
CA ALA A 117 -16.92 28.39 34.40
C ALA A 117 -16.38 29.53 33.51
N PHE A 118 -15.94 30.65 34.11
CA PHE A 118 -15.34 31.83 33.50
C PHE A 118 -13.85 32.08 33.82
N GLY A 119 -13.15 31.21 34.57
CA GLY A 119 -11.79 31.47 35.10
C GLY A 119 -10.63 30.97 34.22
N ARG A 120 -10.89 30.00 33.34
CA ARG A 120 -9.94 29.61 32.29
C ARG A 120 -10.44 30.15 30.95
N ASP A 121 -9.58 30.86 30.22
CA ASP A 121 -9.89 31.30 28.87
C ASP A 121 -9.87 30.10 27.90
N ARG A 122 -10.98 29.36 27.85
CA ARG A 122 -11.18 28.22 26.95
C ARG A 122 -11.02 28.63 25.48
N GLY A 123 -11.38 29.87 25.15
CA GLY A 123 -11.15 30.45 23.83
C GLY A 123 -9.66 30.55 23.51
N ALA A 124 -8.85 31.05 24.44
CA ALA A 124 -7.39 31.07 24.30
C ALA A 124 -6.78 29.66 24.23
N ILE A 125 -7.27 28.69 25.01
CA ILE A 125 -6.80 27.30 24.93
C ILE A 125 -7.09 26.72 23.53
N LEU A 126 -8.31 26.90 23.03
CA LEU A 126 -8.72 26.46 21.71
C LEU A 126 -7.88 27.13 20.61
N ALA A 127 -7.70 28.45 20.67
CA ALA A 127 -6.90 29.21 19.73
C ALA A 127 -5.41 28.81 19.76
N ALA A 128 -4.85 28.59 20.96
CA ALA A 128 -3.49 28.10 21.12
C ALA A 128 -3.32 26.69 20.56
N CYS A 129 -4.30 25.81 20.78
CA CYS A 129 -4.31 24.47 20.18
C CYS A 129 -4.33 24.55 18.66
N LEU A 130 -5.24 25.31 18.06
CA LEU A 130 -5.31 25.53 16.61
C LEU A 130 -3.97 26.02 16.05
N SER A 131 -3.36 27.02 16.70
CA SER A 131 -2.07 27.58 16.28
C SER A 131 -0.92 26.57 16.36
N GLN A 132 -0.83 25.78 17.44
CA GLN A 132 0.21 24.76 17.57
C GLN A 132 -0.03 23.56 16.65
N MET A 133 -1.28 23.11 16.53
CA MET A 133 -1.68 22.01 15.65
C MET A 133 -1.28 22.30 14.21
N GLY A 134 -1.57 23.51 13.72
CA GLY A 134 -1.22 23.95 12.36
C GLY A 134 0.28 23.99 12.05
N ARG A 135 1.16 23.88 13.06
CA ARG A 135 2.63 23.81 12.90
C ARG A 135 3.17 22.39 12.92
N THR A 136 2.35 21.39 13.19
CA THR A 136 2.76 19.99 13.18
C THR A 136 2.81 19.45 11.76
N ASP A 137 3.82 18.63 11.47
CA ASP A 137 4.14 18.11 10.14
C ASP A 137 3.94 16.59 9.99
N SER A 138 3.51 15.92 11.06
CA SER A 138 3.26 14.49 11.13
C SER A 138 2.09 14.17 12.07
N GLU A 139 1.39 13.05 11.81
CA GLU A 139 0.28 12.63 12.67
C GLU A 139 0.74 12.38 14.11
N GLN A 140 1.98 11.93 14.31
CA GLN A 140 2.58 11.73 15.62
C GLN A 140 2.73 13.06 16.38
N ALA A 141 3.30 14.09 15.74
CA ALA A 141 3.44 15.41 16.36
C ALA A 141 2.09 16.05 16.69
N ALA A 142 1.08 15.84 15.83
CA ALA A 142 -0.30 16.28 16.07
C ALA A 142 -0.93 15.55 17.26
N ALA A 143 -0.77 14.22 17.34
CA ALA A 143 -1.23 13.41 18.47
C ALA A 143 -0.63 13.87 19.81
N GLU A 144 0.69 14.08 19.85
CA GLU A 144 1.38 14.56 21.05
C GLU A 144 0.92 15.98 21.44
N CYS A 145 0.70 16.86 20.44
CA CYS A 145 0.12 18.18 20.67
C CYS A 145 -1.26 18.06 21.34
N LEU A 146 -2.15 17.25 20.78
CA LEU A 146 -3.47 17.01 21.33
C LEU A 146 -3.40 16.50 22.78
N MET A 147 -2.55 15.52 23.08
CA MET A 147 -2.43 14.95 24.43
C MET A 147 -2.04 16.01 25.46
N ARG A 148 -1.12 16.93 25.12
CA ARG A 148 -0.76 18.05 26.01
C ARG A 148 -1.94 18.97 26.30
N PHE A 149 -2.75 19.31 25.29
CA PHE A 149 -3.91 20.16 25.48
C PHE A 149 -5.02 19.46 26.28
N ILE A 150 -5.30 18.18 26.01
CA ILE A 150 -6.25 17.40 26.80
C ILE A 150 -5.76 17.27 28.25
N ALA A 151 -4.48 17.00 28.48
CA ALA A 151 -3.90 16.98 29.82
C ALA A 151 -3.96 18.33 30.53
N MET A 152 -3.77 19.44 29.82
CA MET A 152 -3.90 20.79 30.38
C MET A 152 -5.34 21.11 30.79
N VAL A 153 -6.31 20.77 29.93
CA VAL A 153 -7.74 21.02 30.19
C VAL A 153 -8.23 20.14 31.35
N THR A 154 -7.98 18.84 31.26
CA THR A 154 -8.50 17.87 32.23
C THR A 154 -7.69 17.85 33.53
N GLY A 155 -6.37 18.01 33.45
CA GLY A 155 -5.43 17.82 34.56
C GLY A 155 -5.40 16.39 35.09
N PHE A 156 -5.81 15.40 34.31
CA PHE A 156 -5.81 13.98 34.71
C PHE A 156 -4.37 13.47 34.87
N ASP A 157 -4.20 12.40 35.64
CA ASP A 157 -2.89 11.81 35.93
C ASP A 157 -2.26 11.15 34.71
N ARG A 158 -3.09 10.59 33.83
CA ARG A 158 -2.69 9.90 32.61
C ARG A 158 -3.65 10.27 31.49
N VAL A 159 -3.13 10.75 30.37
CA VAL A 159 -3.90 11.05 29.15
C VAL A 159 -3.23 10.34 27.99
N MET A 160 -3.95 9.49 27.28
CA MET A 160 -3.40 8.63 26.24
C MET A 160 -4.20 8.75 24.96
N LEU A 161 -3.56 8.56 23.82
CA LEU A 161 -4.20 8.37 22.54
C LEU A 161 -4.12 6.90 22.15
N LEU A 162 -5.24 6.20 22.18
CA LEU A 162 -5.41 4.82 21.77
C LEU A 162 -5.92 4.78 20.33
N GLN A 163 -5.10 4.33 19.40
CA GLN A 163 -5.48 4.09 18.00
C GLN A 163 -6.05 2.68 17.84
N PHE A 164 -7.19 2.52 17.15
CA PHE A 164 -7.71 1.20 16.81
C PHE A 164 -6.99 0.62 15.58
N LEU A 165 -6.59 -0.64 15.70
CA LEU A 165 -6.03 -1.46 14.63
C LEU A 165 -7.16 -2.15 13.85
N PRO A 166 -6.89 -2.71 12.65
CA PRO A 166 -7.92 -3.37 11.84
C PRO A 166 -8.68 -4.51 12.54
N ASN A 167 -8.06 -5.17 13.52
CA ASN A 167 -8.67 -6.21 14.34
C ASN A 167 -9.31 -5.69 15.65
N TRP A 168 -9.49 -4.38 15.76
CA TRP A 168 -10.02 -3.67 16.94
C TRP A 168 -9.17 -3.72 18.20
N HIS A 169 -7.97 -4.32 18.17
CA HIS A 169 -6.99 -4.06 19.22
C HIS A 169 -6.63 -2.57 19.23
N GLY A 170 -6.36 -2.04 20.41
CA GLY A 170 -5.91 -0.66 20.57
C GLY A 170 -4.39 -0.61 20.74
N LYS A 171 -3.73 0.41 20.20
CA LYS A 171 -2.34 0.74 20.51
C LYS A 171 -2.22 2.16 21.01
N VAL A 172 -1.53 2.38 22.13
CA VAL A 172 -1.25 3.73 22.61
C VAL A 172 -0.12 4.35 21.79
N ILE A 173 -0.41 5.40 21.04
CA ILE A 173 0.53 6.05 20.12
C ILE A 173 1.08 7.38 20.64
N ALA A 174 0.40 7.99 21.61
CA ALA A 174 0.87 9.18 22.30
C ALA A 174 0.34 9.17 23.74
N GLU A 175 1.08 9.76 24.66
CA GLU A 175 0.61 9.95 26.03
C GLU A 175 1.18 11.20 26.68
N THR A 176 0.51 11.66 27.74
CA THR A 176 0.98 12.70 28.66
C THR A 176 0.66 12.25 30.07
N LEU A 177 1.69 12.20 30.91
CA LEU A 177 1.63 11.68 32.27
C LEU A 177 1.99 12.78 33.27
N LYS A 178 1.37 12.74 34.44
CA LYS A 178 1.92 13.43 35.61
C LYS A 178 3.15 12.68 36.14
N SER A 179 3.98 13.42 36.87
CA SER A 179 5.17 12.85 37.52
C SER A 179 4.81 11.68 38.45
N GLY A 180 5.55 10.59 38.36
CA GLY A 180 5.37 9.38 39.18
C GLY A 180 4.27 8.43 38.71
N ILE A 181 3.56 8.73 37.63
CA ILE A 181 2.52 7.86 37.06
C ILE A 181 3.14 6.94 36.00
N SER A 182 2.84 5.65 36.05
CA SER A 182 3.24 4.70 35.00
C SER A 182 2.56 5.03 33.66
N GLY A 183 3.25 4.80 32.55
CA GLY A 183 2.71 5.00 31.20
C GLY A 183 2.23 3.71 30.54
N TYR A 184 1.61 3.86 29.39
CA TYR A 184 1.27 2.78 28.47
C TYR A 184 1.69 3.08 27.03
N LEU A 185 2.56 4.07 26.78
CA LEU A 185 3.04 4.35 25.42
C LEU A 185 3.53 3.07 24.73
N ASN A 186 3.14 2.89 23.47
CA ASN A 186 3.37 1.70 22.64
C ASN A 186 2.67 0.40 23.09
N HIS A 187 1.98 0.38 24.22
CA HIS A 187 1.29 -0.82 24.68
C HIS A 187 0.04 -1.10 23.83
N HIS A 188 -0.23 -2.39 23.64
CA HIS A 188 -1.43 -2.92 23.00
C HIS A 188 -2.49 -3.30 24.04
N PHE A 189 -3.74 -3.10 23.65
CA PHE A 189 -4.93 -3.42 24.43
C PHE A 189 -5.83 -4.35 23.60
N PRO A 190 -6.29 -5.48 24.15
CA PRO A 190 -7.20 -6.40 23.46
C PRO A 190 -8.50 -5.72 23.01
N ALA A 191 -9.13 -6.25 21.96
CA ALA A 191 -10.35 -5.70 21.40
C ALA A 191 -11.54 -5.79 22.36
N ASN A 192 -11.49 -6.77 23.28
CA ASN A 192 -12.51 -7.01 24.28
C ASN A 192 -12.48 -6.00 25.43
N ASP A 193 -11.39 -5.23 25.60
CA ASP A 193 -11.33 -4.15 26.61
C ASP A 193 -12.33 -3.02 26.27
N ILE A 194 -12.67 -2.86 24.99
CA ILE A 194 -13.71 -1.93 24.50
C ILE A 194 -14.59 -2.70 23.51
N PRO A 195 -15.63 -3.42 23.97
CA PRO A 195 -16.46 -4.27 23.12
C PRO A 195 -17.24 -3.50 22.06
N GLU A 196 -17.74 -4.20 21.04
CA GLU A 196 -18.39 -3.59 19.86
C GLU A 196 -19.58 -2.70 20.21
N ASN A 197 -20.44 -3.13 21.14
CA ASN A 197 -21.57 -2.32 21.64
C ASN A 197 -21.11 -0.99 22.26
N ALA A 198 -19.98 -0.97 22.97
CA ALA A 198 -19.37 0.25 23.48
C ALA A 198 -18.78 1.11 22.36
N ARG A 199 -18.05 0.52 21.41
CA ARG A 199 -17.49 1.24 20.24
C ARG A 199 -18.58 1.93 19.41
N ARG A 200 -19.72 1.26 19.21
CA ARG A 200 -20.90 1.84 18.54
C ARG A 200 -21.48 3.04 19.30
N LEU A 201 -21.42 3.04 20.63
CA LEU A 201 -21.85 4.20 21.39
C LEU A 201 -20.87 5.37 21.25
N TYR A 202 -19.57 5.09 21.20
CA TYR A 202 -18.53 6.10 21.01
C TYR A 202 -18.57 6.81 19.64
N THR A 203 -19.22 6.25 18.62
CA THR A 203 -19.49 6.96 17.36
C THR A 203 -20.69 7.90 17.44
N ARG A 204 -21.65 7.63 18.34
CA ARG A 204 -22.86 8.45 18.53
C ARG A 204 -22.66 9.55 19.58
N LYS A 205 -22.07 9.20 20.71
CA LYS A 205 -21.73 10.10 21.81
C LYS A 205 -20.21 10.13 21.97
N LEU A 206 -19.60 11.25 21.58
CA LEU A 206 -18.15 11.32 21.39
C LEU A 206 -17.36 11.45 22.70
N GLN A 207 -18.01 11.65 23.84
CA GLN A 207 -17.34 11.74 25.13
C GLN A 207 -18.05 10.92 26.21
N ARG A 208 -17.28 10.48 27.21
CA ARG A 208 -17.81 9.70 28.32
C ARG A 208 -17.02 9.94 29.60
N LEU A 209 -17.71 10.38 30.65
CA LEU A 209 -17.17 10.51 32.01
C LEU A 209 -17.68 9.39 32.93
N ILE A 210 -16.76 8.79 33.66
CA ILE A 210 -16.98 7.92 34.80
C ILE A 210 -16.38 8.66 35.99
N ALA A 211 -17.22 9.33 36.77
CA ALA A 211 -16.77 10.25 37.82
C ALA A 211 -16.10 9.52 38.97
N ASP A 212 -16.65 8.37 39.37
CA ASP A 212 -16.13 7.54 40.44
C ASP A 212 -16.52 6.06 40.21
N ALA A 213 -15.52 5.19 40.08
CA ALA A 213 -15.71 3.75 39.93
C ALA A 213 -16.21 3.07 41.23
N HIS A 214 -16.14 3.74 42.37
CA HIS A 214 -16.57 3.24 43.67
C HIS A 214 -17.95 3.73 44.08
N ALA A 215 -18.52 4.72 43.38
CA ALA A 215 -19.84 5.24 43.67
C ALA A 215 -20.97 4.25 43.32
N GLU A 216 -22.06 4.33 44.06
CA GLU A 216 -23.29 3.60 43.75
C GLU A 216 -24.04 4.28 42.60
N THR A 217 -24.71 3.47 41.77
CA THR A 217 -25.55 3.97 40.69
C THR A 217 -26.95 4.27 41.19
N ILE A 218 -27.56 5.35 40.70
CA ILE A 218 -28.91 5.79 41.04
C ILE A 218 -29.92 5.23 40.04
N HIS A 219 -31.04 4.68 40.50
CA HIS A 219 -32.08 4.20 39.60
C HIS A 219 -32.88 5.35 38.99
N ILE A 220 -33.37 5.14 37.76
CA ILE A 220 -34.33 6.03 37.11
C ILE A 220 -35.73 5.45 37.32
N LEU A 221 -36.59 6.23 37.96
CA LEU A 221 -38.01 5.94 38.07
C LEU A 221 -38.72 6.43 36.80
N SER A 222 -39.59 5.61 36.23
CA SER A 222 -40.35 5.93 35.00
C SER A 222 -41.83 5.67 35.20
N THR A 223 -42.67 6.51 34.59
CA THR A 223 -44.13 6.29 34.44
C THR A 223 -44.46 5.31 33.31
N ARG A 224 -43.48 5.01 32.45
CA ARG A 224 -43.61 4.17 31.26
C ARG A 224 -42.84 2.85 31.44
N PRO A 225 -43.35 1.73 30.90
CA PRO A 225 -42.69 0.42 31.00
C PRO A 225 -41.44 0.31 30.12
N GLU A 226 -41.33 1.11 29.06
CA GLU A 226 -40.16 1.10 28.18
C GLU A 226 -38.93 1.71 28.87
N PRO A 227 -37.72 1.15 28.66
CA PRO A 227 -36.50 1.71 29.21
C PRO A 227 -36.21 3.09 28.60
N VAL A 228 -35.71 3.99 29.44
CA VAL A 228 -35.29 5.32 29.00
C VAL A 228 -34.02 5.21 28.16
N ASP A 229 -34.05 5.76 26.94
CA ASP A 229 -32.86 5.89 26.09
C ASP A 229 -31.94 6.98 26.64
N LEU A 230 -30.78 6.57 27.16
CA LEU A 230 -29.76 7.44 27.73
C LEU A 230 -28.53 7.57 26.81
N THR A 231 -28.65 7.26 25.50
CA THR A 231 -27.55 7.28 24.52
C THR A 231 -26.66 8.52 24.69
N TYR A 232 -27.28 9.70 24.77
CA TYR A 232 -26.60 10.99 24.82
C TYR A 232 -26.42 11.56 26.23
N ALA A 233 -26.90 10.87 27.27
CA ALA A 233 -26.80 11.33 28.66
C ALA A 233 -25.38 11.21 29.22
N GLU A 234 -24.84 12.26 29.82
CA GLU A 234 -23.53 12.25 30.51
C GLU A 234 -23.59 11.43 31.80
N LEU A 235 -24.71 11.52 32.52
CA LEU A 235 -24.92 10.86 33.80
C LEU A 235 -25.25 9.38 33.66
N ARG A 236 -25.44 8.83 32.45
CA ARG A 236 -25.72 7.40 32.23
C ARG A 236 -24.77 6.53 33.06
N ALA A 237 -25.29 5.48 33.69
CA ALA A 237 -24.47 4.54 34.45
C ALA A 237 -23.50 3.74 33.55
N VAL A 238 -22.52 3.10 34.18
CA VAL A 238 -21.54 2.23 33.52
C VAL A 238 -21.91 0.78 33.80
N HIS A 239 -21.71 -0.10 32.81
CA HIS A 239 -21.85 -1.53 33.04
C HIS A 239 -20.83 -2.03 34.11
N PRO A 240 -21.23 -2.86 35.08
CA PRO A 240 -20.37 -3.30 36.18
C PRO A 240 -19.03 -3.92 35.75
N VAL A 241 -18.99 -4.60 34.60
CA VAL A 241 -17.77 -5.16 33.99
C VAL A 241 -16.66 -4.12 33.83
N HIS A 242 -16.98 -2.90 33.37
CA HIS A 242 -16.00 -1.85 33.13
C HIS A 242 -15.63 -1.12 34.43
N ILE A 243 -16.56 -1.05 35.39
CA ILE A 243 -16.24 -0.61 36.75
C ILE A 243 -15.20 -1.53 37.38
N GLN A 244 -15.37 -2.85 37.25
CA GLN A 244 -14.39 -3.81 37.75
C GLN A 244 -13.06 -3.72 36.99
N TYR A 245 -13.09 -3.51 35.66
CA TYR A 245 -11.89 -3.24 34.86
C TYR A 245 -11.10 -2.03 35.40
N MET A 246 -11.79 -0.91 35.66
CA MET A 246 -11.15 0.29 36.21
C MET A 246 -10.53 0.05 37.59
N LYS A 247 -11.24 -0.68 38.48
CA LYS A 247 -10.72 -1.07 39.80
C LYS A 247 -9.47 -1.93 39.67
N ASN A 248 -9.44 -2.88 38.73
CA ASN A 248 -8.27 -3.72 38.47
C ASN A 248 -7.08 -2.89 37.94
N MET A 249 -7.33 -1.78 37.23
CA MET A 249 -6.30 -0.84 36.75
C MET A 249 -5.92 0.22 37.81
N ASN A 250 -6.53 0.21 39.00
CA ASN A 250 -6.38 1.25 40.03
C ASN A 250 -6.74 2.66 39.53
N VAL A 251 -7.84 2.76 38.79
CA VAL A 251 -8.40 4.03 38.28
C VAL A 251 -9.72 4.33 38.97
N THR A 252 -9.83 5.52 39.58
CA THR A 252 -11.07 5.98 40.23
C THR A 252 -11.95 6.75 39.25
N THR A 253 -11.37 7.70 38.51
CA THR A 253 -12.09 8.52 37.54
C THR A 253 -11.55 8.26 36.14
N SER A 254 -12.44 8.05 35.18
CA SER A 254 -12.08 7.93 33.76
C SER A 254 -12.89 8.90 32.92
N PHE A 255 -12.21 9.61 32.01
CA PHE A 255 -12.84 10.41 30.97
C PHE A 255 -12.30 9.96 29.62
N SER A 256 -13.17 9.81 28.63
CA SER A 256 -12.74 9.43 27.29
C SER A 256 -13.38 10.29 26.22
N VAL A 257 -12.62 10.57 25.17
CA VAL A 257 -13.07 11.32 24.01
C VAL A 257 -12.74 10.55 22.74
N SER A 258 -13.69 10.48 21.82
CA SER A 258 -13.59 9.76 20.57
C SER A 258 -12.88 10.60 19.52
N ILE A 259 -12.04 9.95 18.72
CA ILE A 259 -11.54 10.50 17.45
C ILE A 259 -12.27 9.78 16.34
N VAL A 260 -13.12 10.51 15.63
CA VAL A 260 -13.87 10.01 14.46
C VAL A 260 -13.31 10.67 13.22
N ILE A 261 -12.92 9.86 12.23
CA ILE A 261 -12.42 10.34 10.93
C ILE A 261 -13.33 9.75 9.85
N GLY A 262 -14.01 10.62 9.10
CA GLY A 262 -15.16 10.20 8.30
C GLY A 262 -16.29 9.72 9.22
N ASP A 263 -16.80 8.50 8.99
CA ASP A 263 -17.82 7.86 9.83
C ASP A 263 -17.24 6.75 10.73
N SER A 264 -15.90 6.63 10.79
CA SER A 264 -15.22 5.54 11.49
C SER A 264 -14.59 6.02 12.80
N LEU A 265 -14.79 5.24 13.87
CA LEU A 265 -14.08 5.42 15.13
C LEU A 265 -12.60 5.06 14.94
N TRP A 266 -11.77 6.08 14.72
CA TRP A 266 -10.34 5.92 14.46
C TRP A 266 -9.55 5.62 15.74
N GLY A 267 -9.96 6.24 16.85
CA GLY A 267 -9.30 6.05 18.14
C GLY A 267 -10.09 6.65 19.30
N LEU A 268 -9.54 6.49 20.49
CA LEU A 268 -10.09 7.00 21.74
C LEU A 268 -8.98 7.70 22.53
N ILE A 269 -9.34 8.74 23.30
CA ILE A 269 -8.46 9.46 24.20
C ILE A 269 -8.85 9.11 25.65
N PRO A 270 -8.45 7.94 26.19
CA PRO A 270 -8.68 7.62 27.58
C PRO A 270 -7.80 8.49 28.50
N CYS A 271 -8.47 9.13 29.45
CA CYS A 271 -7.90 9.95 30.51
C CYS A 271 -8.21 9.28 31.85
N HIS A 272 -7.20 8.95 32.63
CA HIS A 272 -7.35 8.31 33.94
C HIS A 272 -6.84 9.20 35.06
N ASN A 273 -7.59 9.23 36.16
CA ASN A 273 -7.17 9.81 37.42
C ASN A 273 -7.26 8.75 38.51
N LEU A 274 -6.19 8.60 39.28
CA LEU A 274 -6.08 7.54 40.29
C LEU A 274 -7.00 7.85 41.49
N THR A 275 -7.29 9.13 41.73
CA THR A 275 -8.22 9.63 42.75
C THR A 275 -9.47 10.22 42.12
N GLY A 276 -10.52 10.41 42.93
CA GLY A 276 -11.75 11.07 42.51
C GLY A 276 -11.49 12.47 41.96
N LYS A 277 -11.98 12.75 40.74
CA LYS A 277 -11.77 14.03 40.07
C LYS A 277 -13.02 14.48 39.32
N ARG A 278 -13.44 15.72 39.57
CA ARG A 278 -14.53 16.36 38.82
C ARG A 278 -14.01 16.98 37.53
N LEU A 279 -14.79 16.88 36.47
CA LEU A 279 -14.54 17.52 35.18
C LEU A 279 -15.81 18.26 34.74
N SER A 280 -15.70 19.57 34.54
CA SER A 280 -16.85 20.39 34.18
C SER A 280 -17.42 20.02 32.80
N PHE A 281 -18.71 20.25 32.58
CA PHE A 281 -19.33 20.11 31.26
C PHE A 281 -18.59 20.91 30.18
N ALA A 282 -18.20 22.15 30.49
CA ALA A 282 -17.51 23.01 29.54
C ALA A 282 -16.12 22.48 29.15
N ASP A 283 -15.38 21.88 30.10
CA ASP A 283 -14.08 21.28 29.81
C ASP A 283 -14.23 19.98 29.02
N ARG A 284 -15.27 19.19 29.28
CA ARG A 284 -15.64 18.01 28.48
C ARG A 284 -15.89 18.40 27.01
N GLN A 285 -16.77 19.39 26.78
CA GLN A 285 -17.04 19.92 25.44
C GLN A 285 -15.79 20.47 24.75
N LEU A 286 -14.92 21.18 25.49
CA LEU A 286 -13.66 21.66 24.93
C LEU A 286 -12.78 20.49 24.48
N CYS A 287 -12.65 19.43 25.28
CA CYS A 287 -11.90 18.23 24.88
C CYS A 287 -12.48 17.56 23.63
N GLU A 288 -13.81 17.49 23.48
CA GLU A 288 -14.44 17.01 22.25
C GLU A 288 -14.06 17.88 21.03
N HIS A 289 -14.11 19.20 21.16
CA HIS A 289 -13.72 20.12 20.07
C HIS A 289 -12.25 19.97 19.68
N LEU A 290 -11.35 19.88 20.68
CA LEU A 290 -9.93 19.66 20.45
C LEU A 290 -9.69 18.33 19.72
N SER A 291 -10.40 17.27 20.12
CA SER A 291 -10.35 15.96 19.47
C SER A 291 -10.77 16.04 18.00
N ARG A 292 -11.88 16.72 17.70
CA ARG A 292 -12.38 16.90 16.31
C ARG A 292 -11.40 17.66 15.42
N ILE A 293 -10.83 18.75 15.94
CA ILE A 293 -9.82 19.55 15.22
C ILE A 293 -8.59 18.70 14.92
N ALA A 294 -8.09 17.97 15.92
CA ALA A 294 -6.93 17.10 15.74
C ALA A 294 -7.21 15.96 14.75
N GLY A 295 -8.39 15.33 14.82
CA GLY A 295 -8.80 14.29 13.89
C GLY A 295 -8.80 14.76 12.43
N LEU A 296 -9.35 15.95 12.18
CA LEU A 296 -9.33 16.59 10.84
C LEU A 296 -7.90 16.87 10.38
N HIS A 297 -7.06 17.45 11.25
CA HIS A 297 -5.68 17.79 10.93
C HIS A 297 -4.82 16.55 10.65
N MET A 298 -4.91 15.52 11.51
CA MET A 298 -4.22 14.24 11.34
C MET A 298 -4.65 13.54 10.06
N SER A 299 -5.94 13.58 9.70
CA SER A 299 -6.43 13.06 8.43
C SER A 299 -5.82 13.79 7.23
N GLY A 300 -5.74 15.13 7.29
CA GLY A 300 -5.08 15.95 6.26
C GLY A 300 -3.59 15.63 6.11
N LEU A 301 -2.86 15.48 7.21
CA LEU A 301 -1.45 15.09 7.20
C LEU A 301 -1.24 13.69 6.59
N ALA A 302 -2.08 12.72 6.95
CA ALA A 302 -2.05 11.38 6.37
C ALA A 302 -2.28 11.42 4.85
N GLN A 303 -3.26 12.20 4.38
CA GLN A 303 -3.54 12.39 2.95
C GLN A 303 -2.35 13.03 2.21
N LEU A 304 -1.70 14.03 2.82
CA LEU A 304 -0.51 14.67 2.25
C LEU A 304 0.67 13.70 2.17
N ARG A 305 0.91 12.88 3.20
CA ARG A 305 1.94 11.83 3.15
C ARG A 305 1.67 10.87 1.99
N HIS A 306 0.45 10.35 1.88
CA HIS A 306 0.08 9.45 0.79
C HIS A 306 0.18 10.11 -0.59
N ALA A 307 -0.13 11.40 -0.72
CA ALA A 307 0.06 12.13 -1.97
C ALA A 307 1.55 12.27 -2.34
N LYS A 308 2.43 12.54 -1.37
CA LYS A 308 3.87 12.58 -1.57
C LYS A 308 4.43 11.23 -2.00
N GLU A 309 4.03 10.15 -1.32
CA GLU A 309 4.40 8.76 -1.68
C GLU A 309 4.00 8.46 -3.13
N ARG A 310 2.72 8.69 -3.50
CA ARG A 310 2.23 8.47 -4.87
C ARG A 310 3.01 9.28 -5.90
N HIS A 311 3.39 10.52 -5.58
CA HIS A 311 4.20 11.36 -6.45
C HIS A 311 5.61 10.79 -6.65
N THR A 312 6.28 10.36 -5.56
CA THR A 312 7.59 9.69 -5.65
C THR A 312 7.53 8.43 -6.51
N HIS A 313 6.51 7.58 -6.31
CA HIS A 313 6.32 6.39 -7.13
C HIS A 313 6.05 6.72 -8.61
N LEU A 314 5.36 7.82 -8.90
CA LEU A 314 5.15 8.30 -10.28
C LEU A 314 6.46 8.72 -10.95
N LEU A 315 7.28 9.52 -10.25
CA LEU A 315 8.59 9.96 -10.77
C LEU A 315 9.52 8.78 -11.02
N MET A 316 9.56 7.82 -10.08
CA MET A 316 10.32 6.57 -10.24
C MET A 316 9.90 5.84 -11.51
N ARG A 317 8.60 5.57 -11.74
CA ARG A 317 8.14 4.89 -12.97
C ARG A 317 8.52 5.63 -14.25
N ARG A 318 8.43 6.96 -14.26
CA ARG A 318 8.86 7.78 -15.39
C ARG A 318 10.37 7.62 -15.66
N GLN A 319 11.18 7.62 -14.59
CA GLN A 319 12.62 7.43 -14.68
C GLN A 319 12.98 6.04 -15.22
N LEU A 320 12.31 4.98 -14.77
CA LEU A 320 12.53 3.61 -15.29
C LEU A 320 12.30 3.55 -16.80
N ARG A 321 11.19 4.12 -17.29
CA ARG A 321 10.88 4.14 -18.73
C ARG A 321 11.96 4.90 -19.51
N GLN A 322 12.39 6.06 -19.00
CA GLN A 322 13.43 6.85 -19.64
C GLN A 322 14.78 6.13 -19.66
N ASP A 323 15.14 5.40 -18.59
CA ASP A 323 16.40 4.67 -18.48
C ASP A 323 16.51 3.55 -19.52
N ILE A 324 15.41 2.85 -19.83
CA ILE A 324 15.38 1.87 -20.92
C ILE A 324 15.51 2.53 -22.29
N GLN A 325 14.87 3.68 -22.50
CA GLN A 325 14.98 4.42 -23.76
C GLN A 325 16.41 4.93 -24.02
N THR A 326 17.14 5.33 -22.99
CA THR A 326 18.49 5.90 -23.13
C THR A 326 19.59 4.85 -23.09
N ASN A 327 19.52 3.90 -22.16
CA ASN A 327 20.59 2.92 -21.91
C ASN A 327 20.28 1.52 -22.47
N GLY A 328 19.09 1.32 -23.03
CA GLY A 328 18.62 0.03 -23.53
C GLY A 328 18.23 -0.95 -22.42
N ALA A 329 17.49 -1.99 -22.80
CA ALA A 329 17.08 -3.06 -21.91
C ALA A 329 18.19 -4.13 -21.77
N ASN A 330 19.15 -3.87 -20.89
CA ASN A 330 20.25 -4.78 -20.60
C ASN A 330 20.38 -5.03 -19.08
N GLY A 331 21.20 -6.00 -18.71
CA GLY A 331 21.41 -6.39 -17.32
C GLY A 331 21.78 -5.22 -16.39
N PRO A 332 22.78 -4.37 -16.75
CA PRO A 332 23.10 -3.17 -15.97
C PRO A 332 21.94 -2.19 -15.77
N THR A 333 21.13 -1.93 -16.80
CA THR A 333 19.90 -1.11 -16.68
C THR A 333 18.93 -1.75 -15.71
N PHE A 334 18.63 -3.04 -15.86
CA PHE A 334 17.72 -3.77 -14.97
C PHE A 334 18.20 -3.78 -13.51
N GLN A 335 19.50 -3.92 -13.26
CA GLN A 335 20.07 -3.85 -11.92
C GLN A 335 19.86 -2.47 -11.26
N ARG A 336 20.13 -1.38 -12.01
CA ARG A 336 19.94 -0.01 -11.51
C ARG A 336 18.46 0.29 -11.23
N GLN A 337 17.58 -0.17 -12.11
CA GLN A 337 16.14 -0.05 -11.94
C GLN A 337 15.64 -0.80 -10.71
N LEU A 338 16.12 -2.03 -10.50
CA LEU A 338 15.78 -2.83 -9.34
C LEU A 338 16.16 -2.13 -8.04
N GLN A 339 17.36 -1.52 -7.99
CA GLN A 339 17.80 -0.70 -6.87
C GLN A 339 16.87 0.50 -6.62
N GLN A 340 16.53 1.27 -7.65
CA GLN A 340 15.61 2.41 -7.51
C GLN A 340 14.23 1.99 -7.02
N ILE A 341 13.69 0.88 -7.52
CA ILE A 341 12.40 0.36 -7.08
C ILE A 341 12.49 -0.03 -5.60
N ARG A 342 13.52 -0.78 -5.20
CA ARG A 342 13.74 -1.18 -3.81
C ARG A 342 13.77 0.01 -2.86
N GLU A 343 14.56 1.04 -3.19
CA GLU A 343 14.70 2.25 -2.38
C GLU A 343 13.38 3.03 -2.27
N THR A 344 12.64 3.14 -3.39
CA THR A 344 11.37 3.88 -3.43
C THR A 344 10.27 3.21 -2.59
N PHE A 345 10.24 1.87 -2.55
CA PHE A 345 9.31 1.10 -1.71
C PHE A 345 9.81 0.88 -0.28
N VAL A 346 10.95 1.48 0.08
CA VAL A 346 11.61 1.32 1.38
C VAL A 346 11.74 -0.17 1.75
N ALA A 347 12.13 -0.97 0.76
CA ALA A 347 12.35 -2.40 0.89
C ALA A 347 13.81 -2.68 1.26
N ASP A 348 14.04 -3.74 2.03
CA ASP A 348 15.38 -4.19 2.38
C ASP A 348 16.04 -4.99 1.26
N GLY A 349 15.22 -5.67 0.44
CA GLY A 349 15.68 -6.49 -0.67
C GLY A 349 14.69 -6.48 -1.83
N ALA A 350 15.21 -6.82 -3.00
CA ALA A 350 14.43 -6.95 -4.22
C ALA A 350 14.97 -8.10 -5.08
N TRP A 351 14.06 -8.87 -5.66
CA TRP A 351 14.35 -9.96 -6.57
C TRP A 351 13.44 -9.87 -7.79
N MET A 352 14.03 -9.70 -8.96
CA MET A 352 13.31 -9.69 -10.24
C MET A 352 13.71 -10.88 -11.09
N ARG A 353 12.72 -11.53 -11.71
CA ARG A 353 12.93 -12.56 -12.74
C ARG A 353 12.34 -12.11 -14.06
N TYR A 354 13.17 -12.07 -15.10
CA TYR A 354 12.80 -11.71 -16.47
C TYR A 354 13.62 -12.52 -17.48
N GLN A 355 12.98 -13.13 -18.47
CA GLN A 355 13.59 -14.01 -19.48
C GLN A 355 14.53 -15.07 -18.88
N GLU A 356 14.05 -15.79 -17.85
CA GLU A 356 14.82 -16.83 -17.13
C GLU A 356 16.11 -16.34 -16.44
N ARG A 357 16.27 -15.01 -16.30
CA ARG A 357 17.38 -14.39 -15.56
C ARG A 357 16.88 -13.76 -14.27
N ASP A 358 17.63 -14.01 -13.20
CA ASP A 358 17.38 -13.42 -11.89
C ASP A 358 18.29 -12.21 -11.64
N PHE A 359 17.70 -11.12 -11.17
CA PHE A 359 18.37 -9.92 -10.69
C PHE A 359 18.06 -9.73 -9.20
N PHE A 360 19.06 -9.30 -8.44
CA PHE A 360 18.96 -9.18 -6.99
C PHE A 360 19.54 -7.85 -6.52
N ASP A 361 18.88 -7.20 -5.57
CA ASP A 361 19.41 -6.00 -4.91
C ASP A 361 19.07 -6.04 -3.40
N GLY A 362 20.01 -5.61 -2.55
CA GLY A 362 19.84 -5.59 -1.10
C GLY A 362 19.80 -6.99 -0.45
N ALA A 363 19.00 -7.12 0.61
CA ALA A 363 18.91 -8.34 1.42
C ALA A 363 17.96 -9.37 0.80
N VAL A 364 18.52 -10.39 0.16
CA VAL A 364 17.77 -11.47 -0.49
C VAL A 364 18.17 -12.81 0.14
N PRO A 365 17.24 -13.75 0.37
CA PRO A 365 17.59 -15.09 0.83
C PRO A 365 18.57 -15.81 -0.11
N ASN A 366 19.33 -16.78 0.40
CA ASN A 366 20.20 -17.64 -0.39
C ASN A 366 19.42 -18.57 -1.34
N THR A 367 20.14 -19.28 -2.21
CA THR A 367 19.53 -20.09 -3.28
C THR A 367 18.57 -21.19 -2.76
N PRO A 368 18.93 -22.03 -1.77
CA PRO A 368 17.98 -23.00 -1.20
C PRO A 368 16.71 -22.34 -0.62
N THR A 369 16.88 -21.25 0.14
CA THR A 369 15.77 -20.57 0.80
C THR A 369 14.84 -19.87 -0.21
N ARG A 370 15.39 -19.35 -1.32
CA ARG A 370 14.59 -18.82 -2.45
C ARG A 370 13.73 -19.90 -3.11
N ALA A 371 14.22 -21.14 -3.24
CA ALA A 371 13.42 -22.23 -3.78
C ALA A 371 12.22 -22.57 -2.88
N THR A 372 12.44 -22.61 -1.56
CA THR A 372 11.36 -22.76 -0.57
C THR A 372 10.32 -21.64 -0.69
N LEU A 373 10.78 -20.39 -0.82
CA LEU A 373 9.89 -19.23 -0.99
C LEU A 373 9.05 -19.33 -2.27
N LEU A 374 9.65 -19.73 -3.41
CA LEU A 374 8.92 -19.91 -4.66
C LEU A 374 7.87 -21.02 -4.58
N ASN A 375 8.20 -22.15 -3.96
CA ASN A 375 7.25 -23.25 -3.75
C ASN A 375 6.05 -22.80 -2.90
N TRP A 376 6.32 -22.05 -1.83
CA TRP A 376 5.25 -21.48 -1.01
C TRP A 376 4.41 -20.46 -1.79
N LEU A 377 5.04 -19.55 -2.54
CA LEU A 377 4.34 -18.57 -3.39
C LEU A 377 3.49 -19.20 -4.49
N ALA A 378 3.90 -20.36 -5.02
CA ALA A 378 3.13 -21.11 -6.02
C ALA A 378 1.87 -21.76 -5.43
N ALA A 379 1.84 -22.01 -4.11
CA ALA A 379 0.69 -22.57 -3.41
C ALA A 379 -0.34 -21.51 -2.96
N GLN A 380 0.02 -20.22 -3.03
CA GLN A 380 -0.87 -19.10 -2.66
C GLN A 380 -1.92 -18.85 -3.75
N THR A 381 -3.02 -18.19 -3.38
CA THR A 381 -4.03 -17.75 -4.35
C THR A 381 -3.39 -16.81 -5.39
N PRO A 382 -3.52 -17.08 -6.70
CA PRO A 382 -2.92 -16.26 -7.74
C PRO A 382 -3.53 -14.85 -7.73
N GLY A 383 -2.72 -13.86 -8.05
CA GLY A 383 -3.14 -12.47 -8.03
C GLY A 383 -2.07 -11.53 -8.58
N PRO A 384 -2.50 -10.38 -9.14
CA PRO A 384 -1.60 -9.43 -9.81
C PRO A 384 -0.49 -8.90 -8.89
N VAL A 385 -0.84 -8.73 -7.62
CA VAL A 385 0.04 -8.30 -6.53
C VAL A 385 -0.34 -9.10 -5.29
N ILE A 386 0.64 -9.72 -4.64
CA ILE A 386 0.47 -10.45 -3.39
C ILE A 386 1.33 -9.75 -2.33
N ALA A 387 0.68 -9.30 -1.25
CA ALA A 387 1.37 -8.65 -0.14
C ALA A 387 1.17 -9.42 1.17
N ARG A 388 2.25 -9.56 1.92
CA ARG A 388 2.31 -10.12 3.27
C ARG A 388 3.28 -9.31 4.10
N HIS A 389 2.98 -9.17 5.38
CA HIS A 389 3.87 -8.54 6.36
C HIS A 389 4.18 -9.48 7.53
N GLU A 390 3.65 -10.69 7.48
CA GLU A 390 3.88 -11.77 8.43
C GLU A 390 4.08 -13.05 7.63
N LEU A 391 5.09 -13.84 8.02
CA LEU A 391 5.33 -15.18 7.49
C LEU A 391 4.30 -16.16 8.04
N ASP A 392 3.89 -17.12 7.21
CA ASP A 392 3.12 -18.27 7.68
C ASP A 392 3.95 -19.09 8.69
N ASP A 393 3.29 -19.78 9.62
CA ASP A 393 3.97 -20.49 10.71
C ASP A 393 4.98 -21.53 10.23
N ASN A 394 4.73 -22.18 9.09
CA ASN A 394 5.66 -23.13 8.47
C ASN A 394 6.93 -22.47 7.90
N LEU A 395 6.90 -21.18 7.58
CA LEU A 395 8.06 -20.40 7.12
C LEU A 395 8.78 -19.72 8.28
N LYS A 396 8.07 -19.46 9.39
CA LYS A 396 8.64 -18.83 10.58
C LYS A 396 9.81 -19.61 11.17
N GLU A 397 9.94 -20.91 10.96
CA GLU A 397 11.11 -21.68 11.46
C GLU A 397 12.42 -21.33 10.73
N ASN A 398 12.34 -20.89 9.47
CA ASN A 398 13.51 -20.55 8.68
C ASN A 398 14.08 -19.17 9.08
N GLU A 399 15.20 -19.19 9.81
CA GLU A 399 15.85 -17.98 10.32
C GLU A 399 16.28 -17.00 9.23
N GLU A 400 16.68 -17.51 8.07
CA GLU A 400 17.10 -16.67 6.95
C GLU A 400 15.91 -15.94 6.31
N LEU A 401 14.77 -16.62 6.14
CA LEU A 401 13.54 -15.96 5.70
C LEU A 401 13.12 -14.87 6.67
N ARG A 402 13.19 -15.12 7.99
CA ARG A 402 12.91 -14.06 8.98
C ARG A 402 13.82 -12.86 8.75
N LYS A 403 15.14 -13.08 8.70
CA LYS A 403 16.15 -12.02 8.55
C LYS A 403 16.10 -11.26 7.23
N THR A 404 15.51 -11.79 6.17
CA THR A 404 15.57 -11.20 4.83
C THR A 404 14.20 -10.86 4.22
N ALA A 405 13.16 -11.63 4.53
CA ALA A 405 11.92 -11.67 3.77
C ALA A 405 10.67 -11.91 4.64
N SER A 406 10.61 -11.32 5.84
CA SER A 406 9.41 -11.38 6.70
C SER A 406 8.21 -10.63 6.11
N GLY A 407 8.49 -9.57 5.35
CA GLY A 407 7.51 -8.89 4.52
C GLY A 407 7.76 -9.18 3.05
N LEU A 408 6.70 -9.52 2.32
CA LEU A 408 6.76 -9.86 0.90
C LEU A 408 5.75 -9.02 0.13
N LEU A 409 6.19 -8.41 -0.97
CA LEU A 409 5.34 -7.78 -1.96
C LEU A 409 5.74 -8.32 -3.34
N ARG A 410 5.00 -9.32 -3.81
CA ARG A 410 5.17 -9.92 -5.13
C ARG A 410 4.30 -9.18 -6.13
N ILE A 411 4.89 -8.81 -7.25
CA ILE A 411 4.25 -8.28 -8.45
C ILE A 411 4.42 -9.34 -9.54
N GLU A 412 3.30 -9.89 -10.02
CA GLU A 412 3.30 -10.88 -11.09
C GLU A 412 3.30 -10.19 -12.45
N LEU A 413 4.28 -10.50 -13.29
CA LEU A 413 4.41 -9.94 -14.64
C LEU A 413 3.84 -10.92 -15.68
N ASN A 414 4.32 -12.18 -15.61
CA ASN A 414 3.90 -13.31 -16.43
C ASN A 414 4.03 -14.63 -15.63
N ARG A 415 3.64 -15.78 -16.20
CA ARG A 415 3.58 -17.08 -15.47
C ARG A 415 4.89 -17.48 -14.76
N ASN A 416 6.05 -17.02 -15.25
CA ASN A 416 7.36 -17.26 -14.64
C ASN A 416 8.15 -15.97 -14.31
N GLU A 417 7.58 -14.80 -14.57
CA GLU A 417 8.26 -13.51 -14.42
C GLU A 417 7.61 -12.70 -13.31
N PHE A 418 8.45 -12.12 -12.46
CA PHE A 418 7.97 -11.43 -11.26
C PHE A 418 8.98 -10.41 -10.76
N LEU A 419 8.49 -9.54 -9.90
CA LEU A 419 9.28 -8.72 -8.99
C LEU A 419 8.80 -8.98 -7.57
N ILE A 420 9.71 -9.36 -6.67
CA ILE A 420 9.45 -9.55 -5.25
C ILE A 420 10.25 -8.51 -4.47
N LEU A 421 9.55 -7.65 -3.74
CA LEU A 421 10.14 -6.74 -2.76
C LEU A 421 10.04 -7.37 -1.38
N MET A 422 11.11 -7.24 -0.60
CA MET A 422 11.29 -7.92 0.68
C MET A 422 11.60 -6.92 1.78
N ARG A 423 11.00 -7.12 2.94
CA ARG A 423 11.33 -6.42 4.18
C ARG A 423 11.82 -7.43 5.21
N LYS A 424 12.83 -7.02 5.97
CA LYS A 424 13.37 -7.85 7.06
C LYS A 424 12.36 -7.93 8.19
N GLU A 425 12.57 -8.93 9.04
CA GLU A 425 11.91 -8.99 10.35
C GLU A 425 12.16 -7.68 11.10
N GLN A 426 11.09 -6.99 11.46
CA GLN A 426 11.12 -6.01 12.51
C GLN A 426 10.83 -6.75 13.81
N SER A 427 11.87 -7.39 14.35
CA SER A 427 11.75 -8.14 15.61
C SER A 427 11.25 -7.17 16.66
N SER A 428 10.00 -7.33 17.06
CA SER A 428 9.32 -6.41 17.94
C SER A 428 8.82 -7.22 19.12
N GLN A 429 9.18 -6.74 20.31
CA GLN A 429 8.46 -7.15 21.50
C GLN A 429 7.14 -6.37 21.47
N MET A 430 6.05 -7.07 21.18
CA MET A 430 4.74 -6.49 21.33
C MET A 430 4.49 -6.36 22.83
N GLU A 431 4.53 -5.13 23.32
CA GLU A 431 4.16 -4.82 24.68
C GLU A 431 2.64 -4.78 24.74
N TRP A 432 2.06 -5.66 25.53
CA TRP A 432 0.68 -5.62 25.94
C TRP A 432 0.62 -5.02 27.34
N ALA A 433 -0.36 -4.16 27.58
CA ALA A 433 -0.75 -3.97 28.97
C ALA A 433 -1.38 -5.30 29.38
N GLY A 434 -0.79 -6.04 30.30
CA GLY A 434 -1.26 -7.34 30.80
C GLY A 434 -1.19 -8.49 29.78
N VAL A 435 -1.37 -9.73 30.28
CA VAL A 435 -1.47 -10.92 29.42
C VAL A 435 -2.78 -10.86 28.64
N PRO A 436 -2.77 -10.97 27.30
CA PRO A 436 -3.99 -11.15 26.51
C PRO A 436 -4.67 -12.44 26.95
N GLN A 437 -5.83 -12.34 27.60
CA GLN A 437 -6.66 -13.50 27.86
C GLN A 437 -7.60 -13.67 26.67
N GLU A 438 -7.68 -14.87 26.09
CA GLU A 438 -8.75 -15.24 25.16
C GLU A 438 -10.07 -15.35 25.96
N THR A 439 -10.60 -14.22 26.43
CA THR A 439 -11.85 -14.16 27.20
C THR A 439 -13.00 -13.87 26.27
N ALA A 440 -13.34 -14.87 25.46
CA ALA A 440 -14.67 -15.18 24.92
C ALA A 440 -14.47 -16.31 23.90
N HIS A 441 -15.18 -17.44 24.04
CA HIS A 441 -15.24 -18.39 22.95
C HIS A 441 -15.87 -17.67 21.73
N PRO A 442 -15.19 -17.56 20.58
CA PRO A 442 -15.66 -16.75 19.45
C PRO A 442 -17.04 -17.16 18.91
N ASN A 443 -17.52 -18.35 19.26
CA ASN A 443 -18.75 -18.95 18.77
C ASN A 443 -19.88 -19.03 19.83
N ASP A 444 -19.73 -18.46 21.03
CA ASP A 444 -20.80 -18.43 22.03
C ASP A 444 -21.13 -16.99 22.48
N PRO A 445 -22.25 -16.41 22.00
CA PRO A 445 -22.73 -15.10 22.42
C PRO A 445 -23.08 -14.99 23.91
N LYS A 446 -23.22 -16.13 24.62
CA LYS A 446 -23.44 -16.21 26.06
C LYS A 446 -22.13 -16.30 26.85
N ALA A 447 -20.99 -16.40 26.18
CA ALA A 447 -19.69 -16.31 26.83
C ALA A 447 -19.48 -14.86 27.31
N GLY A 448 -19.81 -14.62 28.56
CA GLY A 448 -19.53 -13.38 29.27
C GLY A 448 -18.08 -12.93 29.22
N LEU A 449 -17.87 -11.66 29.58
CA LEU A 449 -16.54 -11.06 29.68
C LEU A 449 -16.04 -11.11 31.11
N THR A 450 -14.77 -11.45 31.27
CA THR A 450 -14.03 -11.36 32.53
C THR A 450 -13.07 -10.19 32.42
N PRO A 451 -13.23 -9.12 33.23
CA PRO A 451 -12.26 -8.04 33.29
C PRO A 451 -10.90 -8.59 33.71
N ARG A 452 -9.90 -8.30 32.88
CA ARG A 452 -8.50 -8.62 33.12
C ARG A 452 -8.01 -8.12 34.48
N THR A 453 -7.18 -8.94 35.13
CA THR A 453 -6.74 -8.74 36.53
C THR A 453 -5.35 -8.11 36.66
N SER A 454 -4.59 -7.98 35.58
CA SER A 454 -3.27 -7.34 35.57
C SER A 454 -3.14 -6.38 34.40
N PHE A 455 -2.42 -5.28 34.63
CA PHE A 455 -2.04 -4.24 33.67
C PHE A 455 -0.53 -4.00 33.63
N GLU A 456 0.26 -4.91 34.16
CA GLU A 456 1.73 -4.88 34.05
C GLU A 456 2.15 -5.14 32.60
N THR A 457 3.28 -4.56 32.19
CA THR A 457 3.83 -4.77 30.84
C THR A 457 4.13 -6.25 30.62
N TRP A 458 3.38 -6.88 29.71
CA TRP A 458 3.66 -8.23 29.22
C TRP A 458 4.23 -8.14 27.82
N ARG A 459 5.35 -8.83 27.58
CA ARG A 459 6.06 -8.78 26.31
C ARG A 459 5.86 -10.09 25.55
N GLN A 460 5.24 -10.00 24.39
CA GLN A 460 5.20 -11.09 23.42
C GLN A 460 6.32 -10.90 22.42
N LEU A 461 7.20 -11.90 22.28
CA LEU A 461 8.10 -11.93 21.15
C LEU A 461 7.28 -12.33 19.92
N VAL A 462 7.21 -11.45 18.93
CA VAL A 462 6.59 -11.79 17.65
C VAL A 462 7.68 -11.90 16.59
N GLN A 463 7.73 -13.06 15.94
CA GLN A 463 8.75 -13.40 14.95
C GLN A 463 8.16 -13.52 13.56
N GLY A 464 8.98 -13.21 12.55
CA GLY A 464 8.59 -13.30 11.15
C GLY A 464 7.64 -12.19 10.70
N ILE A 465 7.62 -11.04 11.39
CA ILE A 465 6.78 -9.87 11.05
C ILE A 465 7.66 -8.71 10.60
N SER A 466 7.24 -8.01 9.55
CA SER A 466 7.84 -6.77 9.06
C SER A 466 6.91 -5.57 9.25
N THR A 467 7.38 -4.37 8.89
CA THR A 467 6.47 -3.24 8.65
C THR A 467 5.44 -3.60 7.57
N PRO A 468 4.14 -3.34 7.78
CA PRO A 468 3.10 -3.59 6.78
C PRO A 468 3.30 -2.76 5.50
N TRP A 469 2.93 -3.33 4.36
CA TRP A 469 2.83 -2.59 3.10
C TRP A 469 1.63 -1.65 3.14
N SER A 470 1.87 -0.36 2.91
CA SER A 470 0.82 0.66 2.95
C SER A 470 -0.14 0.53 1.77
N ALA A 471 -1.36 1.04 1.89
CA ALA A 471 -2.31 1.06 0.77
C ALA A 471 -1.75 1.81 -0.46
N SER A 472 -0.95 2.85 -0.24
CA SER A 472 -0.27 3.62 -1.29
C SER A 472 0.80 2.80 -2.01
N GLU A 473 1.54 1.96 -1.28
CA GLU A 473 2.52 1.03 -1.84
C GLU A 473 1.83 -0.05 -2.68
N LEU A 474 0.72 -0.63 -2.19
CA LEU A 474 -0.05 -1.64 -2.93
C LEU A 474 -0.63 -1.07 -4.24
N GLU A 475 -1.21 0.13 -4.21
CA GLU A 475 -1.67 0.83 -5.41
C GLU A 475 -0.50 1.10 -6.38
N SER A 476 0.63 1.54 -5.84
CA SER A 476 1.83 1.83 -6.63
C SER A 476 2.44 0.57 -7.24
N ALA A 477 2.36 -0.58 -6.56
CA ALA A 477 2.79 -1.88 -7.08
C ALA A 477 1.94 -2.33 -8.27
N LEU A 478 0.62 -2.17 -8.20
CA LEU A 478 -0.28 -2.45 -9.32
C LEU A 478 0.03 -1.57 -10.54
N ARG A 479 0.30 -0.27 -10.31
CA ARG A 479 0.68 0.65 -11.40
C ARG A 479 2.06 0.34 -11.97
N LEU A 480 3.02 -0.03 -11.12
CA LEU A 480 4.36 -0.46 -11.54
C LEU A 480 4.27 -1.70 -12.42
N ARG A 481 3.45 -2.69 -12.05
CA ARG A 481 3.18 -3.88 -12.85
C ARG A 481 2.75 -3.53 -14.28
N THR A 482 1.76 -2.66 -14.43
CA THR A 482 1.28 -2.23 -15.75
C THR A 482 2.41 -1.57 -16.55
N SER A 483 3.18 -0.67 -15.92
CA SER A 483 4.31 -0.01 -16.58
C SER A 483 5.42 -0.98 -16.98
N LEU A 484 5.71 -2.00 -16.17
CA LEU A 484 6.70 -3.02 -16.48
C LEU A 484 6.22 -3.91 -17.62
N ASN A 485 4.97 -4.38 -17.59
CA ASN A 485 4.41 -5.19 -18.68
C ASN A 485 4.39 -4.44 -20.02
N GLU A 486 4.00 -3.16 -20.03
CA GLU A 486 4.07 -2.32 -21.24
C GLU A 486 5.49 -2.23 -21.80
N VAL A 487 6.48 -2.10 -20.92
CA VAL A 487 7.89 -2.03 -21.30
C VAL A 487 8.37 -3.39 -21.83
N PHE A 488 8.06 -4.49 -21.15
CA PHE A 488 8.48 -5.81 -21.58
C PHE A 488 7.83 -6.23 -22.90
N GLU A 489 6.53 -5.96 -23.07
CA GLU A 489 5.83 -6.18 -24.34
C GLU A 489 6.45 -5.36 -25.48
N PHE A 490 6.79 -4.09 -25.23
CA PHE A 490 7.51 -3.27 -26.21
C PHE A 490 8.87 -3.89 -26.60
N LEU A 491 9.63 -4.40 -25.62
CA LEU A 491 10.93 -5.03 -25.86
C LEU A 491 10.79 -6.34 -26.64
N GLU A 492 9.78 -7.15 -26.35
CA GLU A 492 9.48 -8.37 -27.11
C GLU A 492 9.11 -8.06 -28.56
N LEU A 493 8.24 -7.06 -28.78
CA LEU A 493 7.87 -6.60 -30.12
C LEU A 493 9.08 -6.04 -30.89
N GLU A 494 9.96 -5.29 -30.22
CA GLU A 494 11.20 -4.80 -30.81
C GLU A 494 12.11 -5.97 -31.22
N GLN A 495 12.23 -7.01 -30.38
CA GLN A 495 13.04 -8.18 -30.67
C GLN A 495 12.48 -9.01 -31.84
N GLN A 496 11.17 -9.22 -31.89
CA GLN A 496 10.51 -9.92 -33.01
C GLN A 496 10.68 -9.14 -34.32
N SER A 497 10.63 -7.80 -34.28
CA SER A 497 10.86 -6.93 -35.44
C SER A 497 12.30 -6.99 -36.00
N LEU A 498 13.25 -7.61 -35.28
CA LEU A 498 14.66 -7.72 -35.66
C LEU A 498 15.07 -9.12 -36.13
N THR A 499 14.20 -10.12 -36.06
CA THR A 499 14.52 -11.51 -36.44
C THR A 499 13.74 -11.98 -37.67
N ASP A 500 14.31 -12.94 -38.41
CA ASP A 500 13.64 -13.66 -39.49
C ASP A 500 12.87 -14.84 -38.90
N ALA A 501 11.56 -14.92 -39.19
CA ALA A 501 10.66 -15.89 -38.57
C ALA A 501 10.97 -17.36 -38.92
N LEU A 502 11.60 -17.61 -40.07
CA LEU A 502 11.94 -18.98 -40.49
C LEU A 502 13.26 -19.46 -39.88
N THR A 503 14.32 -18.66 -40.00
CA THR A 503 15.68 -19.09 -39.65
C THR A 503 16.12 -18.71 -38.25
N GLY A 504 15.41 -17.79 -37.57
CA GLY A 504 15.82 -17.23 -36.28
C GLY A 504 17.08 -16.37 -36.34
N LEU A 505 17.59 -16.05 -37.54
CA LEU A 505 18.66 -15.09 -37.76
C LEU A 505 18.14 -13.65 -37.62
N GLY A 506 19.04 -12.66 -37.66
CA GLY A 506 18.60 -11.28 -37.78
C GLY A 506 17.89 -11.06 -39.13
N ASN A 507 16.98 -10.10 -39.20
CA ASN A 507 16.36 -9.69 -40.46
C ASN A 507 17.02 -8.41 -41.00
N ARG A 508 16.42 -7.83 -42.05
CA ARG A 508 16.91 -6.59 -42.66
C ARG A 508 17.00 -5.40 -41.69
N ASN A 509 16.13 -5.32 -40.69
CA ASN A 509 16.18 -4.27 -39.68
C ASN A 509 17.40 -4.45 -38.76
N GLN A 510 17.70 -5.67 -38.34
CA GLN A 510 18.90 -5.98 -37.56
C GLN A 510 20.17 -5.66 -38.34
N LEU A 511 20.21 -5.98 -39.65
CA LEU A 511 21.34 -5.63 -40.52
C LEU A 511 21.61 -4.13 -40.51
N ASN A 512 20.58 -3.33 -40.79
CA ASN A 512 20.70 -1.88 -40.84
C ASN A 512 21.10 -1.30 -39.47
N ARG A 513 20.54 -1.84 -38.37
CA ARG A 513 20.89 -1.44 -37.00
C ARG A 513 22.37 -1.72 -36.70
N THR A 514 22.86 -2.91 -37.02
CA THR A 514 24.26 -3.29 -36.79
C THR A 514 25.20 -2.45 -37.65
N LEU A 515 24.94 -2.29 -38.95
CA LEU A 515 25.78 -1.51 -39.84
C LEU A 515 25.91 -0.05 -39.38
N ASN A 516 24.79 0.62 -39.11
CA ASN A 516 24.81 2.01 -38.67
C ASN A 516 25.49 2.15 -37.31
N GLY A 517 25.24 1.23 -36.36
CA GLY A 517 25.89 1.24 -35.06
C GLY A 517 27.42 1.12 -35.13
N VAL A 518 27.94 0.19 -35.93
CA VAL A 518 29.39 0.01 -36.10
C VAL A 518 30.02 1.18 -36.86
N ILE A 519 29.34 1.73 -37.87
CA ILE A 519 29.82 2.92 -38.60
C ILE A 519 29.96 4.11 -37.65
N THR A 520 28.92 4.43 -36.86
CA THR A 520 28.97 5.53 -35.88
C THR A 520 30.07 5.33 -34.84
N GLN A 521 30.30 4.09 -34.40
CA GLN A 521 31.41 3.78 -33.50
C GLN A 521 32.77 4.06 -34.18
N TYR A 522 32.97 3.60 -35.41
CA TYR A 522 34.23 3.74 -36.15
C TYR A 522 34.48 5.14 -36.72
N GLU A 523 33.47 5.99 -36.83
CA GLU A 523 33.65 7.43 -37.07
C GLU A 523 34.44 8.09 -35.91
N GLN A 524 34.30 7.58 -34.69
CA GLN A 524 34.99 8.13 -33.51
C GLN A 524 36.31 7.43 -33.21
N THR A 525 36.33 6.09 -33.26
CA THR A 525 37.50 5.30 -32.82
C THR A 525 38.45 4.92 -33.96
N GLY A 526 38.03 5.09 -35.21
CA GLY A 526 38.65 4.40 -36.35
C GLY A 526 38.41 2.89 -36.32
N GLY A 527 38.58 2.23 -37.46
CA GLY A 527 38.39 0.79 -37.58
C GLY A 527 38.06 0.37 -39.02
N ARG A 528 37.92 -0.95 -39.22
CA ARG A 528 37.44 -1.54 -40.47
C ARG A 528 36.40 -2.59 -40.19
N MET A 529 35.37 -2.62 -41.03
CA MET A 529 34.32 -3.64 -41.04
C MET A 529 34.04 -4.07 -42.47
N ALA A 530 33.36 -5.21 -42.64
CA ALA A 530 32.88 -5.65 -43.95
C ALA A 530 31.38 -5.93 -43.91
N ALA A 531 30.71 -5.62 -45.02
CA ALA A 531 29.42 -6.23 -45.35
C ALA A 531 29.67 -7.32 -46.38
N VAL A 532 29.13 -8.51 -46.14
CA VAL A 532 29.21 -9.66 -47.02
C VAL A 532 27.79 -10.03 -47.43
N MET A 533 27.50 -10.06 -48.72
CA MET A 533 26.24 -10.51 -49.31
C MET A 533 26.39 -11.94 -49.80
N ILE A 534 25.39 -12.78 -49.56
CA ILE A 534 25.39 -14.20 -49.90
C ILE A 534 24.04 -14.52 -50.54
N ASP A 535 24.08 -15.24 -51.65
CA ASP A 535 22.88 -15.75 -52.30
C ASP A 535 23.12 -17.20 -52.71
N LEU A 536 22.16 -18.09 -52.41
CA LEU A 536 22.27 -19.51 -52.73
C LEU A 536 21.99 -19.75 -54.22
N ASP A 537 22.94 -20.36 -54.90
CA ASP A 537 22.82 -20.64 -56.33
C ASP A 537 21.80 -21.76 -56.58
N ASP A 538 20.92 -21.54 -57.56
CA ASP A 538 19.94 -22.53 -58.03
C ASP A 538 19.03 -23.11 -56.93
N PHE A 539 18.67 -22.28 -55.93
CA PHE A 539 17.76 -22.68 -54.85
C PHE A 539 16.31 -22.87 -55.30
N LYS A 540 15.83 -22.10 -56.30
CA LYS A 540 14.46 -22.23 -56.83
C LYS A 540 14.15 -23.66 -57.34
N PRO A 541 15.01 -24.31 -58.15
CA PRO A 541 14.87 -25.73 -58.48
C PRO A 541 14.69 -26.68 -57.29
N VAL A 542 15.30 -26.39 -56.13
CA VAL A 542 15.11 -27.21 -54.92
C VAL A 542 13.66 -27.10 -54.42
N ASN A 543 13.10 -25.89 -54.39
CA ASN A 543 11.69 -25.68 -54.04
C ASN A 543 10.76 -26.34 -55.05
N ASP A 544 11.05 -26.21 -56.34
CA ASP A 544 10.22 -26.77 -57.41
C ASP A 544 10.25 -28.31 -57.41
N GLN A 545 11.37 -28.93 -57.01
CA GLN A 545 11.55 -30.38 -56.98
C GLN A 545 11.05 -31.05 -55.69
N TYR A 546 11.32 -30.44 -54.52
CA TYR A 546 11.08 -31.07 -53.21
C TYR A 546 9.98 -30.38 -52.40
N GLY A 547 9.46 -29.24 -52.87
CA GLY A 547 8.45 -28.45 -52.20
C GLY A 547 9.03 -27.42 -51.21
N HIS A 548 8.24 -26.39 -50.91
CA HIS A 548 8.66 -25.26 -50.06
C HIS A 548 9.05 -25.68 -48.64
N SER A 549 8.40 -26.69 -48.04
CA SER A 549 8.74 -27.16 -46.69
C SER A 549 10.15 -27.75 -46.62
N VAL A 550 10.61 -28.41 -47.69
CA VAL A 550 11.96 -28.95 -47.78
C VAL A 550 12.97 -27.82 -48.01
N GLY A 551 12.63 -26.84 -48.86
CA GLY A 551 13.45 -25.63 -49.01
C GLY A 551 13.63 -24.87 -47.70
N ASP A 552 12.57 -24.73 -46.91
CA ASP A 552 12.61 -24.13 -45.58
C ASP A 552 13.55 -24.87 -44.63
N GLU A 553 13.50 -26.20 -44.62
CA GLU A 553 14.42 -27.05 -43.85
C GLU A 553 15.89 -26.83 -44.27
N VAL A 554 16.14 -26.76 -45.58
CA VAL A 554 17.48 -26.47 -46.13
C VAL A 554 17.99 -25.11 -45.63
N LEU A 555 17.15 -24.07 -45.68
CA LEU A 555 17.51 -22.73 -45.22
C LEU A 555 17.83 -22.69 -43.73
N ILE A 556 17.06 -23.39 -42.89
CA ILE A 556 17.31 -23.48 -41.45
C ILE A 556 18.65 -24.18 -41.17
N LYS A 557 18.93 -25.32 -41.82
CA LYS A 557 20.20 -26.04 -41.60
C LYS A 557 21.40 -25.25 -42.12
N LEU A 558 21.29 -24.58 -43.27
CA LEU A 558 22.35 -23.71 -43.78
C LEU A 558 22.58 -22.49 -42.89
N ALA A 559 21.51 -21.86 -42.39
CA ALA A 559 21.61 -20.76 -41.42
C ALA A 559 22.40 -21.17 -40.17
N GLN A 560 22.13 -22.35 -39.62
CA GLN A 560 22.86 -22.90 -38.47
C GLN A 560 24.33 -23.15 -38.79
N ARG A 561 24.64 -23.76 -39.95
CA ARG A 561 26.02 -23.99 -40.41
C ARG A 561 26.80 -22.69 -40.56
N MET A 562 26.22 -21.70 -41.23
CA MET A 562 26.85 -20.39 -41.41
C MET A 562 27.08 -19.69 -40.08
N LYS A 563 26.09 -19.73 -39.16
CA LYS A 563 26.20 -19.11 -37.84
C LYS A 563 27.32 -19.72 -37.00
N ALA A 564 27.52 -21.04 -37.08
CA ALA A 564 28.60 -21.74 -36.36
C ALA A 564 30.02 -21.34 -36.83
N LEU A 565 30.16 -20.72 -38.00
CA LEU A 565 31.45 -20.26 -38.53
C LEU A 565 31.83 -18.85 -38.06
N LEU A 566 30.90 -18.11 -37.47
CA LEU A 566 31.05 -16.71 -37.11
C LEU A 566 31.43 -16.52 -35.63
N ARG A 567 32.02 -15.36 -35.33
CA ARG A 567 32.31 -14.96 -33.95
C ARG A 567 31.05 -14.38 -33.32
N ASP A 568 30.99 -14.36 -32.00
CA ASP A 568 29.88 -13.74 -31.25
C ASP A 568 29.67 -12.25 -31.58
N THR A 569 30.70 -11.57 -32.07
CA THR A 569 30.64 -10.17 -32.48
C THR A 569 30.10 -9.96 -33.90
N ASP A 570 30.10 -10.99 -34.74
CA ASP A 570 29.66 -10.89 -36.14
C ASP A 570 28.15 -11.16 -36.23
N VAL A 571 27.46 -10.49 -37.15
CA VAL A 571 25.99 -10.60 -37.27
C VAL A 571 25.62 -11.23 -38.60
N LEU A 572 24.98 -12.40 -38.55
CA LEU A 572 24.37 -13.06 -39.71
C LEU A 572 22.88 -12.74 -39.76
N VAL A 573 22.42 -12.32 -40.94
CA VAL A 573 21.02 -12.01 -41.22
C VAL A 573 20.50 -12.74 -42.45
N ARG A 574 19.19 -12.94 -42.51
CA ARG A 574 18.48 -13.32 -43.73
C ARG A 574 17.70 -12.11 -44.26
N LEU A 575 17.87 -11.79 -45.53
CA LEU A 575 17.21 -10.65 -46.17
C LEU A 575 15.85 -11.03 -46.75
N GLY A 576 15.69 -12.29 -47.15
CA GLY A 576 14.48 -12.88 -47.70
C GLY A 576 14.83 -13.97 -48.72
N GLY A 577 13.94 -14.92 -48.95
CA GLY A 577 14.20 -16.02 -49.90
C GLY A 577 15.46 -16.80 -49.54
N ASP A 578 16.41 -16.82 -50.47
CA ASP A 578 17.73 -17.44 -50.44
C ASP A 578 18.89 -16.46 -50.18
N GLU A 579 18.59 -15.20 -49.89
CA GLU A 579 19.60 -14.14 -49.65
C GLU A 579 19.92 -13.99 -48.15
N PHE A 580 21.22 -13.98 -47.84
CA PHE A 580 21.79 -13.74 -46.52
C PHE A 580 22.80 -12.61 -46.57
N ALA A 581 23.04 -11.98 -45.42
CA ALA A 581 24.14 -11.03 -45.29
C ALA A 581 24.87 -11.21 -43.95
N ILE A 582 26.15 -10.89 -43.94
CA ILE A 582 26.99 -10.93 -42.74
C ILE A 582 27.64 -9.56 -42.55
N VAL A 583 27.59 -9.07 -41.31
CA VAL A 583 28.39 -7.93 -40.87
C VAL A 583 29.57 -8.45 -40.07
N LEU A 584 30.77 -8.32 -40.66
CA LEU A 584 32.02 -8.52 -39.94
C LEU A 584 32.33 -7.24 -39.18
N THR A 585 32.03 -7.24 -37.88
CA THR A 585 32.11 -6.01 -37.07
C THR A 585 33.54 -5.57 -36.81
N ARG A 586 34.53 -6.45 -37.01
CA ARG A 586 35.95 -6.12 -36.91
C ARG A 586 36.81 -6.86 -37.94
N VAL A 587 37.34 -6.13 -38.91
CA VAL A 587 38.27 -6.60 -39.94
C VAL A 587 39.69 -6.16 -39.60
N ARG A 588 40.64 -7.10 -39.57
CA ARG A 588 42.06 -6.82 -39.27
C ARG A 588 42.90 -6.75 -40.54
N ALA A 589 42.60 -7.59 -41.52
CA ALA A 589 43.26 -7.62 -42.82
C ALA A 589 42.23 -7.55 -43.95
N VAL A 590 42.59 -6.93 -45.09
CA VAL A 590 41.71 -6.79 -46.27
C VAL A 590 41.22 -8.14 -46.79
N GLY A 591 42.00 -9.22 -46.60
CA GLY A 591 41.62 -10.59 -46.97
C GLY A 591 40.80 -11.37 -45.93
N ASP A 592 40.41 -10.77 -44.79
CA ASP A 592 39.56 -11.47 -43.82
C ASP A 592 38.17 -11.85 -44.37
N PRO A 593 37.47 -11.01 -45.18
CA PRO A 593 36.22 -11.40 -45.81
C PRO A 593 36.37 -12.57 -46.79
N GLU A 594 37.48 -12.61 -47.55
CA GLU A 594 37.79 -13.70 -48.48
C GLU A 594 37.98 -15.03 -47.73
N ARG A 595 38.78 -15.03 -46.66
CA ARG A 595 38.97 -16.21 -45.81
C ARG A 595 37.67 -16.71 -45.17
N LEU A 596 36.76 -15.81 -44.80
CA LEU A 596 35.44 -16.19 -44.32
C LEU A 596 34.61 -16.79 -45.47
N ALA A 597 34.62 -16.16 -46.65
CA ALA A 597 33.88 -16.63 -47.81
C ALA A 597 34.32 -18.03 -48.24
N ASP A 598 35.61 -18.34 -48.25
CA ASP A 598 36.12 -19.69 -48.54
C ASP A 598 35.55 -20.74 -47.56
N ARG A 599 35.50 -20.41 -46.27
CA ARG A 599 34.92 -21.29 -45.25
C ARG A 599 33.41 -21.45 -45.44
N LEU A 600 32.71 -20.39 -45.79
CA LEU A 600 31.27 -20.41 -46.06
C LEU A 600 30.96 -21.26 -47.30
N LEU A 601 31.65 -21.05 -48.42
CA LEU A 601 31.49 -21.80 -49.66
C LEU A 601 31.73 -23.31 -49.45
N ASN A 602 32.80 -23.67 -48.71
CA ASN A 602 33.07 -25.05 -48.35
C ASN A 602 31.95 -25.66 -47.48
N SER A 603 31.45 -24.91 -46.48
CA SER A 603 30.39 -25.42 -45.59
C SER A 603 29.01 -25.51 -46.25
N ILE A 604 28.69 -24.59 -47.17
CA ILE A 604 27.42 -24.57 -47.92
C ILE A 604 27.39 -25.70 -48.97
N SER A 605 28.53 -26.01 -49.60
CA SER A 605 28.62 -27.08 -50.61
C SER A 605 28.57 -28.50 -50.04
N GLU A 606 28.74 -28.66 -48.72
CA GLU A 606 28.50 -29.95 -48.05
C GLU A 606 27.03 -30.36 -48.16
N PRO A 607 26.71 -31.63 -48.52
CA PRO A 607 25.33 -32.09 -48.62
C PRO A 607 24.51 -31.82 -47.35
N VAL A 608 23.33 -31.23 -47.51
CA VAL A 608 22.35 -31.07 -46.44
C VAL A 608 21.50 -32.33 -46.39
N LEU A 609 21.60 -33.08 -45.30
CA LEU A 609 20.75 -34.25 -45.05
C LEU A 609 19.40 -33.79 -44.52
N LEU A 610 18.37 -34.11 -45.29
CA LEU A 610 16.98 -33.77 -44.99
C LEU A 610 16.32 -34.84 -44.12
N ASP A 611 15.26 -34.47 -43.42
CA ASP A 611 14.54 -35.37 -42.52
C ASP A 611 13.84 -36.52 -43.29
N ASN A 612 13.56 -36.33 -44.58
CA ASN A 612 13.06 -37.36 -45.48
C ASN A 612 14.15 -38.31 -46.03
N GLY A 613 15.42 -38.13 -45.63
CA GLY A 613 16.57 -38.95 -46.03
C GLY A 613 17.27 -38.50 -47.32
N GLU A 614 16.73 -37.51 -48.04
CA GLU A 614 17.34 -36.95 -49.25
C GLU A 614 18.56 -36.08 -48.93
N LYS A 615 19.43 -35.89 -49.92
CA LYS A 615 20.62 -35.05 -49.81
C LYS A 615 20.62 -33.96 -50.86
N VAL A 616 20.49 -32.71 -50.42
CA VAL A 616 20.54 -31.54 -51.30
C VAL A 616 21.94 -30.95 -51.28
N ARG A 617 22.48 -30.62 -52.46
CA ARG A 617 23.72 -29.87 -52.62
C ARG A 617 23.42 -28.52 -53.24
N LEU A 618 23.96 -27.47 -52.67
CA LEU A 618 23.82 -26.09 -53.14
C LEU A 618 25.21 -25.45 -53.17
N THR A 619 25.36 -24.43 -54.01
CA THR A 619 26.50 -23.52 -53.94
C THR A 619 26.00 -22.13 -53.57
N ALA A 620 26.91 -21.19 -53.35
CA ALA A 620 26.54 -19.81 -53.10
C ALA A 620 27.43 -18.85 -53.89
N SER A 621 26.87 -17.71 -54.24
CA SER A 621 27.62 -16.57 -54.75
C SER A 621 27.78 -15.57 -53.62
N ILE A 622 29.02 -15.16 -53.33
CA ILE A 622 29.35 -14.27 -52.21
C ILE A 622 30.04 -13.00 -52.72
N GLY A 623 29.58 -11.83 -52.26
CA GLY A 623 30.21 -10.55 -52.53
C GLY A 623 30.52 -9.80 -51.25
N ALA A 624 31.63 -9.06 -51.19
CA ALA A 624 31.95 -8.26 -50.01
C ALA A 624 32.38 -6.82 -50.34
N ALA A 625 32.15 -5.91 -49.40
CA ALA A 625 32.69 -4.56 -49.43
C ALA A 625 33.18 -4.13 -48.05
N LEU A 626 34.22 -3.28 -48.03
CA LEU A 626 34.88 -2.81 -46.82
C LEU A 626 34.51 -1.36 -46.50
N TYR A 627 34.31 -1.08 -45.22
CA TYR A 627 34.29 0.27 -44.69
C TYR A 627 35.61 0.57 -43.97
N PRO A 628 36.19 1.77 -44.12
CA PRO A 628 35.73 2.89 -44.96
C PRO A 628 36.26 2.85 -46.41
N ASP A 629 37.01 1.80 -46.78
CA ASP A 629 37.79 1.74 -48.02
C ASP A 629 36.90 1.80 -49.28
N HIS A 630 35.80 1.06 -49.29
CA HIS A 630 34.86 1.02 -50.41
C HIS A 630 33.77 2.06 -50.20
N ALA A 631 33.03 2.04 -49.09
CA ALA A 631 31.91 2.95 -48.84
C ALA A 631 32.04 3.69 -47.50
N ARG A 632 31.28 4.79 -47.34
CA ARG A 632 31.17 5.55 -46.08
C ARG A 632 29.79 5.50 -45.42
N THR A 633 28.78 4.92 -46.07
CA THR A 633 27.43 4.76 -45.52
C THR A 633 26.99 3.31 -45.61
N ALA A 634 26.08 2.88 -44.74
CA ALA A 634 25.56 1.51 -44.74
C ALA A 634 24.93 1.12 -46.09
N THR A 635 24.14 2.03 -46.67
CA THR A 635 23.46 1.81 -47.96
C THR A 635 24.46 1.58 -49.10
N ASP A 636 25.50 2.43 -49.19
CA ASP A 636 26.52 2.31 -50.23
C ASP A 636 27.41 1.07 -50.01
N LEU A 637 27.69 0.71 -48.75
CA LEU A 637 28.44 -0.48 -48.41
C LEU A 637 27.71 -1.77 -48.84
N LEU A 638 26.42 -1.86 -48.54
CA LEU A 638 25.58 -2.99 -48.97
C LEU A 638 25.45 -3.05 -50.49
N HIS A 639 25.23 -1.90 -51.14
CA HIS A 639 25.11 -1.85 -52.59
C HIS A 639 26.38 -2.34 -53.29
N ARG A 640 27.57 -1.99 -52.78
CA ARG A 640 28.85 -2.46 -53.34
C ARG A 640 29.10 -3.95 -53.10
N ALA A 641 28.73 -4.46 -51.92
CA ALA A 641 28.80 -5.89 -51.64
C ALA A 641 27.88 -6.69 -52.59
N ASP A 642 26.67 -6.17 -52.84
CA ASP A 642 25.70 -6.73 -53.76
C ASP A 642 26.21 -6.73 -55.22
N LEU A 643 26.79 -5.61 -55.69
CA LEU A 643 27.42 -5.54 -57.01
C LEU A 643 28.53 -6.58 -57.20
N ALA A 644 29.36 -6.80 -56.17
CA ALA A 644 30.39 -7.83 -56.20
C ALA A 644 29.81 -9.25 -56.24
N MET A 645 28.76 -9.52 -55.45
CA MET A 645 28.05 -10.81 -55.47
C MET A 645 27.43 -11.09 -56.85
N TYR A 646 26.83 -10.07 -57.46
CA TYR A 646 26.22 -10.16 -58.79
C TYR A 646 27.26 -10.39 -59.89
N ALA A 647 28.49 -9.88 -59.74
CA ALA A 647 29.60 -10.19 -60.64
C ALA A 647 30.00 -11.67 -60.58
N VAL A 648 30.00 -12.29 -59.40
CA VAL A 648 30.19 -13.74 -59.23
C VAL A 648 29.09 -14.53 -59.94
N LYS A 649 27.82 -14.14 -59.75
CA LYS A 649 26.68 -14.80 -60.41
C LYS A 649 26.79 -14.82 -61.93
N ARG A 650 27.41 -13.81 -62.55
CA ARG A 650 27.61 -13.73 -64.00
C ARG A 650 28.82 -14.49 -64.53
N ARG A 651 29.82 -14.76 -63.69
CA ARG A 651 31.11 -15.34 -64.12
C ARG A 651 31.18 -16.87 -64.07
N ASN A 652 30.23 -17.53 -63.40
CA ASN A 652 29.93 -18.98 -63.40
C ASN A 652 29.27 -19.45 -62.08
N ARG A 653 28.91 -18.53 -61.16
CA ARG A 653 28.42 -18.82 -59.79
C ARG A 653 29.47 -19.54 -58.92
N CYS A 654 29.12 -19.92 -57.70
CA CYS A 654 30.00 -20.63 -56.76
C CYS A 654 31.37 -19.95 -56.54
N GLY A 655 31.38 -18.78 -55.91
CA GLY A 655 32.62 -18.05 -55.69
C GLY A 655 32.50 -16.82 -54.81
N PHE A 656 33.59 -16.08 -54.70
CA PHE A 656 33.71 -14.87 -53.91
C PHE A 656 34.32 -13.74 -54.74
N GLU A 657 33.80 -12.52 -54.58
CA GLU A 657 34.43 -11.32 -55.11
C GLU A 657 34.40 -10.19 -54.06
N LEU A 658 35.56 -9.58 -53.82
CA LEU A 658 35.67 -8.35 -53.05
C LEU A 658 35.52 -7.17 -54.01
N TYR A 659 34.64 -6.21 -53.68
CA TYR A 659 34.41 -5.05 -54.52
C TYR A 659 35.70 -4.29 -54.84
N ASP A 660 35.98 -4.08 -56.14
CA ASP A 660 37.10 -3.27 -56.63
C ASP A 660 36.58 -2.05 -57.42
N ARG A 661 37.19 -0.88 -57.18
CA ARG A 661 36.86 0.37 -57.88
C ARG A 661 37.30 0.38 -59.35
N THR A 662 38.18 -0.53 -59.78
CA THR A 662 38.75 -0.52 -61.14
C THR A 662 37.88 -1.21 -62.22
N VAL A 663 36.78 -1.87 -61.83
CA VAL A 663 35.85 -2.49 -62.78
C VAL A 663 34.71 -1.52 -63.11
N SER A 664 34.82 -0.79 -64.23
CA SER A 664 33.72 0.07 -64.70
C SER A 664 32.57 -0.80 -65.21
N TYR A 665 31.44 -0.80 -64.50
CA TYR A 665 30.20 -1.41 -64.99
C TYR A 665 29.46 -0.41 -65.87
N THR A 666 29.47 -0.62 -67.19
CA THR A 666 28.58 0.10 -68.11
C THR A 666 27.16 -0.44 -67.93
N ALA A 667 26.34 0.30 -67.17
CA ALA A 667 24.91 0.05 -67.08
C ALA A 667 24.23 0.46 -68.40
N SER A 668 23.77 -0.52 -69.18
CA SER A 668 22.83 -0.29 -70.27
C SER A 668 21.44 0.00 -69.67
N ARG A 669 20.98 1.24 -69.81
CA ARG A 669 19.59 1.64 -69.52
C ARG A 669 18.69 1.11 -70.63
N ASN A 670 17.78 0.19 -70.29
CA ASN A 670 16.52 0.00 -71.02
C ASN A 670 15.37 0.23 -70.04
N THR A 671 14.82 1.45 -70.06
CA THR A 671 13.55 1.81 -69.42
C THR A 671 12.40 1.61 -70.43
N PRO A 672 11.31 0.91 -70.10
CA PRO A 672 10.04 1.09 -70.80
C PRO A 672 9.33 2.32 -70.22
N GLU A 673 8.86 3.22 -71.09
CA GLU A 673 7.98 4.34 -70.73
C GLU A 673 6.61 3.86 -70.20
N PRO A 674 5.93 4.65 -69.34
CA PRO A 674 4.58 4.34 -68.88
C PRO A 674 3.52 4.78 -69.91
N PRO A 675 2.37 4.09 -70.01
CA PRO A 675 1.28 4.52 -70.88
C PRO A 675 0.53 5.72 -70.29
N ARG A 676 0.01 6.57 -71.19
CA ARG A 676 -0.74 7.80 -70.92
C ARG A 676 -2.08 7.57 -70.23
#